data_AF-A0AAN7UXN1-F1
#
_entry.id   AF-A0AAN7UXN1-F1
#
_cell.length_a   1.000
_cell.length_b   1.000
_cell.length_c   1.000
_cell.angle_alpha   90.00
_cell.angle_beta   90.00
_cell.angle_gamma   90.00
#
_symmetry.space_group_name_H-M   'P 1'
#
loop_
_entity.id
_entity.type
_entity.pdbx_description
1 polymer ?
#
loop_
_entity_poly.entity_id
_entity_poly.type
_entity_poly.pdbx_seq_one_letter_code
_entity_poly.pdbx_strand_id
1 'polypeptide(L)'
;MSSRGSKHWTLLRSRRTRKYRSAAILIACALFIFWTLIHFWSLSGSNFSKLQRYMNDRPLSQQIASKSSFDWSQVPYKYPPGPLTPLPTGRPKSFPKVQFRHKAGDAEHERLRKSRQRKVRETFIADWEAYKKYAWLKDALKPISGGFDDQFSGWAATLVDSLDTLWILGLRVEFDEAVEAVAQIDFGQSTSSRVNIFETNIRYLGGLIAAYDLSKREVLLAKAIELGDLIYAGFNTKNRMPVDFIDFDAAKTGEGLTAEASVVSASPGTLSLELTRLSQITGDPKYYDAISRVMDVFYEGQPRSRLPGLWPTFVSMSEQNVTFGDDFTLAGSADSLYEYLPKMHVLLSGLEPKYEEMSRRFLEAAKALIFRPMIPTNEPILIPSSGRVAGDGNVMLDQETEHLGCYLGGVYALAGKLLGEKGYVDTGSRLTLGCVYGYRSFPTGIMPERLNMVACDSVEKCEWDEIKFDEERSKQHEWKEHLPLGFTTAKDPRYLLRPEAIESVFIMYRVTGDPIWLKRGWEMFKAIVNGTRTGLGTHASVKDVTRKIPTLTQEDYMESFWFAETLKYFYLLFSPPDIISLDDFVFNTEAHPFLRTNISGQKEEKRIVRRMSTVTVTSTALEALPPPGQPDISYHPDYEKWQARIARRQQEGNLPTSIPKGFPEKLTGDLVWDGETIADKYDWTFVFSTEHLAEIDQAVAHFKGLNKPLGAINQETFPLPTLHAELRRLSAELHSGHGFFVLRGLDVDRYTREENVIIYAGVSSHVASVRGRQDHQFNGETADVTLTHIKDLTWSHGNKLIGSPAYTTDKQVFHTDRGDIVSLFALETSASGGASKLASTWRVYNEIAVTRPDLIHTLSENWQMEIYIPLPGHGFHTRASRLEYARRYFVGFGALPRNPAIPPITEAQAEALDTLHYLGERFCVNTNFQKGDIQYINNLAIFHARDGFTDTPDKRRHLLRLWLRDTENAWETPRALQPQWDRLYKNVTVENQVLPLEPYIRSSAGHRSR
;
A
#
# COMPACT_ATOMS: atom_id res chain seq x y z
N MET A 1 -62.63 -7.37 66.44
CA MET A 1 -61.20 -7.61 66.12
C MET A 1 -61.16 -8.98 65.43
N SER A 2 -60.62 -9.25 64.24
CA SER A 2 -59.56 -8.66 63.43
C SER A 2 -59.76 -9.19 61.99
N SER A 3 -59.92 -8.30 61.01
CA SER A 3 -59.87 -8.62 59.57
C SER A 3 -59.01 -7.59 58.82
N ARG A 4 -57.71 -7.52 59.18
CA ARG A 4 -56.71 -6.75 58.42
C ARG A 4 -55.39 -7.51 58.43
N GLY A 5 -55.15 -8.34 57.41
CA GLY A 5 -53.88 -9.05 57.29
C GLY A 5 -53.55 -9.64 55.92
N SER A 6 -54.53 -9.89 55.04
CA SER A 6 -54.27 -10.68 53.82
C SER A 6 -54.10 -9.89 52.51
N LYS A 7 -54.36 -8.57 52.48
CA LYS A 7 -54.32 -7.79 51.21
C LYS A 7 -53.05 -6.97 50.96
N HIS A 8 -52.09 -6.94 51.89
CA HIS A 8 -50.88 -6.11 51.74
C HIS A 8 -49.69 -6.83 51.09
N TRP A 9 -49.66 -8.17 51.10
CA TRP A 9 -48.51 -8.94 50.60
C TRP A 9 -48.54 -9.26 49.10
N THR A 10 -49.70 -9.18 48.44
CA THR A 10 -49.85 -9.47 47.00
C THR A 10 -49.58 -8.28 46.09
N LEU A 11 -49.78 -7.04 46.55
CA LEU A 11 -49.54 -5.82 45.77
C LEU A 11 -48.05 -5.41 45.71
N LEU A 12 -47.26 -5.72 46.74
CA LEU A 12 -45.82 -5.43 46.79
C LEU A 12 -44.98 -6.36 45.89
N ARG A 13 -45.44 -7.61 45.68
CA ARG A 13 -44.78 -8.56 44.77
C ARG A 13 -44.95 -8.20 43.29
N SER A 14 -46.10 -7.62 42.92
CA SER A 14 -46.44 -7.17 41.56
C SER A 14 -45.66 -5.93 41.09
N ARG A 15 -45.41 -4.95 41.99
CA ARG A 15 -44.63 -3.75 41.66
C ARG A 15 -43.12 -4.01 41.54
N ARG A 16 -42.57 -4.95 42.33
CA ARG A 16 -41.16 -5.36 42.23
C ARG A 16 -40.88 -6.11 40.93
N THR A 17 -41.73 -7.07 40.54
CA THR A 17 -41.55 -7.83 39.29
C THR A 17 -41.69 -6.97 38.03
N ARG A 18 -42.55 -5.94 38.05
CA ARG A 18 -42.61 -4.95 36.94
C ARG A 18 -41.33 -4.13 36.83
N LYS A 19 -40.77 -3.64 37.95
CA LYS A 19 -39.49 -2.91 37.95
C LYS A 19 -38.33 -3.76 37.44
N TYR A 20 -38.24 -5.04 37.84
CA TYR A 20 -37.19 -5.93 37.36
C TYR A 20 -37.35 -6.30 35.88
N ARG A 21 -38.58 -6.45 35.37
CA ARG A 21 -38.84 -6.66 33.94
C ARG A 21 -38.48 -5.42 33.11
N SER A 22 -38.85 -4.22 33.55
CA SER A 22 -38.48 -2.98 32.87
C SER A 22 -36.96 -2.74 32.88
N ALA A 23 -36.28 -3.04 33.98
CA ALA A 23 -34.82 -2.97 34.07
C ALA A 23 -34.13 -4.01 33.17
N ALA A 24 -34.63 -5.25 33.12
CA ALA A 24 -34.10 -6.29 32.26
C ALA A 24 -34.26 -5.95 30.77
N ILE A 25 -35.41 -5.36 30.37
CA ILE A 25 -35.63 -4.89 29.01
C ILE A 25 -34.70 -3.72 28.67
N LEU A 26 -34.51 -2.76 29.58
CA LEU A 26 -33.57 -1.65 29.37
C LEU A 26 -32.12 -2.13 29.26
N ILE A 27 -31.71 -3.10 30.08
CA ILE A 27 -30.39 -3.73 30.01
C ILE A 27 -30.24 -4.52 28.70
N ALA A 28 -31.25 -5.29 28.28
CA ALA A 28 -31.22 -6.01 27.02
C ALA A 28 -31.16 -5.07 25.81
N CYS A 29 -31.91 -3.97 25.82
CA CYS A 29 -31.83 -2.93 24.80
C CYS A 29 -30.46 -2.22 24.81
N ALA A 30 -29.90 -1.92 25.98
CA ALA A 30 -28.57 -1.33 26.09
C ALA A 30 -27.48 -2.30 25.62
N LEU A 31 -27.59 -3.60 25.93
CA LEU A 31 -26.69 -4.64 25.46
C LEU A 31 -26.85 -4.88 23.95
N PHE A 32 -28.06 -4.78 23.40
CA PHE A 32 -28.31 -4.88 21.97
C PHE A 32 -27.78 -3.64 21.22
N ILE A 33 -27.95 -2.44 21.76
CA ILE A 33 -27.36 -1.20 21.23
C ILE A 33 -25.82 -1.28 21.32
N PHE A 34 -25.28 -1.78 22.43
CA PHE A 34 -23.84 -1.97 22.60
C PHE A 34 -23.29 -3.03 21.65
N TRP A 35 -24.00 -4.15 21.48
CA TRP A 35 -23.65 -5.23 20.56
C TRP A 35 -23.73 -4.78 19.10
N THR A 36 -24.77 -4.03 18.71
CA THR A 36 -24.88 -3.45 17.36
C THR A 36 -23.82 -2.39 17.11
N LEU A 37 -23.50 -1.52 18.07
CA LEU A 37 -22.41 -0.55 17.96
C LEU A 37 -21.04 -1.22 17.85
N ILE A 38 -20.80 -2.31 18.59
CA ILE A 38 -19.56 -3.10 18.51
C ILE A 38 -19.47 -3.84 17.18
N HIS A 39 -20.55 -4.45 16.69
CA HIS A 39 -20.57 -5.11 15.38
C HIS A 39 -20.38 -4.13 14.23
N PHE A 40 -20.99 -2.93 14.29
CA PHE A 40 -20.79 -1.91 13.27
C PHE A 40 -19.35 -1.36 13.28
N TRP A 41 -18.70 -1.29 14.45
CA TRP A 41 -17.29 -0.90 14.58
C TRP A 41 -16.29 -2.00 14.21
N SER A 42 -16.61 -3.28 14.43
CA SER A 42 -15.69 -4.39 14.13
C SER A 42 -15.66 -4.79 12.65
N LEU A 43 -16.70 -4.45 11.88
CA LEU A 43 -16.78 -4.65 10.43
C LEU A 43 -16.20 -3.48 9.60
N SER A 44 -15.83 -2.36 10.23
CA SER A 44 -15.61 -1.06 9.54
C SER A 44 -14.17 -0.56 9.50
N GLY A 45 -13.18 -1.42 9.29
CA GLY A 45 -11.82 -0.94 9.01
C GLY A 45 -11.78 -0.25 7.64
N SER A 46 -11.45 1.04 7.59
CA SER A 46 -11.23 1.76 6.33
C SER A 46 -10.10 1.09 5.52
N ASN A 47 -10.07 1.26 4.20
CA ASN A 47 -8.95 0.81 3.35
C ASN A 47 -7.64 1.44 3.80
N PHE A 48 -7.67 2.71 4.25
CA PHE A 48 -6.50 3.33 4.86
C PHE A 48 -6.04 2.59 6.11
N SER A 49 -6.93 2.20 7.03
CA SER A 49 -6.55 1.40 8.21
C SER A 49 -6.07 -0.01 7.87
N LYS A 50 -6.49 -0.59 6.72
CA LYS A 50 -5.94 -1.86 6.23
C LYS A 50 -4.52 -1.66 5.70
N LEU A 51 -4.30 -0.64 4.89
CA LEU A 51 -2.97 -0.27 4.38
C LEU A 51 -2.03 0.06 5.54
N GLN A 52 -2.44 0.92 6.46
CA GLN A 52 -1.63 1.31 7.62
C GLN A 52 -1.24 0.11 8.48
N ARG A 53 -2.15 -0.85 8.68
CA ARG A 53 -1.80 -2.10 9.37
C ARG A 53 -0.76 -2.89 8.59
N TYR A 54 -1.00 -3.15 7.30
CA TYR A 54 -0.04 -3.88 6.45
C TYR A 54 1.35 -3.23 6.42
N MET A 55 1.41 -1.91 6.31
CA MET A 55 2.68 -1.17 6.26
C MET A 55 3.42 -1.14 7.60
N ASN A 56 2.72 -1.35 8.73
CA ASN A 56 3.27 -1.18 10.07
C ASN A 56 3.15 -2.42 10.97
N ASP A 57 2.81 -3.60 10.44
CA ASP A 57 2.53 -4.81 11.25
C ASP A 57 3.75 -5.63 11.73
N ARG A 58 4.99 -5.27 11.30
CA ARG A 58 6.21 -5.96 11.78
C ARG A 58 6.91 -5.12 12.85
N PRO A 59 7.69 -5.75 13.76
CA PRO A 59 8.55 -5.02 14.67
C PRO A 59 9.43 -4.05 13.89
N LEU A 60 9.52 -2.81 14.37
CA LEU A 60 10.41 -1.80 13.83
C LEU A 60 11.84 -2.34 13.94
N SER A 61 12.53 -2.61 12.81
CA SER A 61 13.98 -2.67 12.88
C SER A 61 14.40 -1.27 13.35
N GLN A 62 15.24 -1.22 14.39
CA GLN A 62 15.67 0.05 14.96
C GLN A 62 16.72 0.62 13.99
N GLN A 63 16.27 1.15 12.85
CA GLN A 63 17.11 1.85 11.90
C GLN A 63 17.61 3.10 12.60
N ILE A 64 18.91 3.13 12.92
CA ILE A 64 19.55 4.26 13.58
C ILE A 64 20.07 5.19 12.48
N ALA A 65 19.66 6.45 12.54
CA ALA A 65 20.20 7.49 11.66
C ALA A 65 21.72 7.55 11.83
N SER A 66 22.45 7.43 10.72
CA SER A 66 23.87 7.77 10.71
C SER A 66 24.04 9.25 11.05
N LYS A 67 25.07 9.55 11.83
CA LYS A 67 25.42 10.93 12.15
C LYS A 67 26.09 11.56 10.93
N SER A 68 25.52 12.65 10.45
CA SER A 68 26.12 13.46 9.40
C SER A 68 27.44 14.08 9.83
N SER A 69 28.26 14.45 8.85
CA SER A 69 29.59 15.04 9.06
C SER A 69 29.55 16.40 9.74
N PHE A 70 28.40 17.08 9.70
CA PHE A 70 28.15 18.35 10.37
C PHE A 70 26.83 18.31 11.15
N ASP A 71 26.82 18.91 12.34
CA ASP A 71 25.64 19.00 13.20
C ASP A 71 25.02 20.40 13.09
N TRP A 72 23.99 20.52 12.23
CA TRP A 72 23.31 21.78 11.95
C TRP A 72 22.64 22.40 13.18
N SER A 73 22.34 21.62 14.22
CA SER A 73 21.77 22.13 15.47
C SER A 73 22.76 22.99 16.28
N GLN A 74 24.06 22.88 15.98
CA GLN A 74 25.16 23.53 16.70
C GLN A 74 25.73 24.75 15.98
N VAL A 75 25.10 25.21 14.88
CA VAL A 75 25.55 26.41 14.15
C VAL A 75 25.60 27.62 15.10
N PRO A 76 26.73 28.33 15.21
CA PRO A 76 26.86 29.49 16.10
C PRO A 76 26.29 30.75 15.42
N TYR A 77 24.96 30.87 15.40
CA TYR A 77 24.25 31.97 14.72
C TYR A 77 24.78 33.35 15.10
N LYS A 78 25.27 34.11 14.11
CA LYS A 78 25.57 35.55 14.24
C LYS A 78 24.32 36.36 14.59
N TYR A 79 23.17 35.96 14.05
CA TYR A 79 21.87 36.58 14.31
C TYR A 79 20.91 35.59 14.97
N PRO A 80 21.11 35.23 16.24
CA PRO A 80 20.27 34.26 16.93
C PRO A 80 18.84 34.81 17.09
N PRO A 81 17.83 33.93 17.16
CA PRO A 81 16.45 34.37 17.36
C PRO A 81 16.27 35.01 18.75
N GLY A 82 15.44 36.05 18.83
CA GLY A 82 14.91 36.56 20.10
C GLY A 82 13.83 35.62 20.70
N PRO A 83 12.91 36.14 21.52
CA PRO A 83 11.76 35.35 21.98
C PRO A 83 11.01 34.72 20.80
N LEU A 84 10.84 33.40 20.85
CA LEU A 84 10.21 32.63 19.78
C LEU A 84 8.69 32.72 19.86
N THR A 85 8.04 32.90 18.71
CA THR A 85 6.59 32.81 18.56
C THR A 85 6.19 31.33 18.70
N PRO A 86 5.41 30.94 19.72
CA PRO A 86 4.95 29.56 19.84
C PRO A 86 3.87 29.24 18.82
N LEU A 87 3.67 27.95 18.53
CA LEU A 87 2.51 27.48 17.78
C LEU A 87 1.20 28.02 18.39
N PRO A 88 0.19 28.36 17.57
CA PRO A 88 -1.05 28.91 18.06
C PRO A 88 -1.77 27.89 18.94
N THR A 89 -2.23 28.33 20.11
CA THR A 89 -2.96 27.50 21.06
C THR A 89 -4.43 27.86 21.07
N GLY A 90 -5.30 26.88 21.25
CA GLY A 90 -6.75 27.12 21.27
C GLY A 90 -7.56 25.89 20.90
N ARG A 91 -8.88 26.08 20.81
CA ARG A 91 -9.80 25.02 20.37
C ARG A 91 -9.83 25.00 18.83
N PRO A 92 -9.52 23.86 18.18
CA PRO A 92 -9.62 23.71 16.72
C PRO A 92 -10.97 24.17 16.18
N LYS A 93 -10.97 24.91 15.06
CA LYS A 93 -12.18 25.23 14.30
C LYS A 93 -12.71 23.98 13.60
N SER A 94 -14.03 23.89 13.46
CA SER A 94 -14.66 22.84 12.66
C SER A 94 -14.69 23.27 11.20
N PHE A 95 -14.19 22.43 10.30
CA PHE A 95 -14.24 22.67 8.86
C PHE A 95 -15.41 21.94 8.21
N PRO A 96 -15.99 22.49 7.14
CA PRO A 96 -16.81 21.71 6.24
C PRO A 96 -16.04 20.49 5.70
N LYS A 97 -16.77 19.41 5.41
CA LYS A 97 -16.18 18.22 4.80
C LYS A 97 -15.73 18.52 3.38
N VAL A 98 -14.45 18.30 3.10
CA VAL A 98 -13.86 18.48 1.77
C VAL A 98 -14.25 17.30 0.89
N GLN A 99 -14.07 16.09 1.43
CA GLN A 99 -14.36 14.84 0.73
C GLN A 99 -15.85 14.70 0.39
N PHE A 100 -16.13 14.34 -0.86
CA PHE A 100 -17.43 13.87 -1.29
C PHE A 100 -17.73 12.51 -0.65
N ARG A 101 -18.99 12.32 -0.23
CA ARG A 101 -19.44 11.05 0.35
C ARG A 101 -19.88 10.10 -0.76
N HIS A 102 -18.97 9.23 -1.19
CA HIS A 102 -19.26 8.20 -2.18
C HIS A 102 -20.23 7.15 -1.63
N LYS A 103 -21.18 6.71 -2.46
CA LYS A 103 -21.96 5.50 -2.21
C LYS A 103 -21.11 4.28 -2.59
N ALA A 104 -21.42 3.11 -2.04
CA ALA A 104 -20.81 1.87 -2.51
C ALA A 104 -21.09 1.74 -4.02
N GLY A 105 -20.02 1.70 -4.83
CA GLY A 105 -20.13 1.55 -6.27
C GLY A 105 -20.60 0.14 -6.65
N ASP A 106 -21.07 -0.02 -7.88
CA ASP A 106 -21.27 -1.37 -8.41
C ASP A 106 -19.91 -2.08 -8.60
N ALA A 107 -19.97 -3.42 -8.67
CA ALA A 107 -18.76 -4.25 -8.74
C ALA A 107 -17.93 -3.98 -10.00
N GLU A 108 -18.53 -3.50 -11.08
CA GLU A 108 -17.86 -3.24 -12.35
C GLU A 108 -16.99 -1.98 -12.28
N HIS A 109 -17.54 -0.88 -11.74
CA HIS A 109 -16.81 0.36 -11.50
C HIS A 109 -15.65 0.14 -10.53
N GLU A 110 -15.84 -0.68 -9.49
CA GLU A 110 -14.76 -1.01 -8.56
C GLU A 110 -13.65 -1.85 -9.24
N ARG A 111 -14.01 -2.83 -10.08
CA ARG A 111 -13.05 -3.62 -10.86
C ARG A 111 -12.25 -2.74 -11.83
N LEU A 112 -12.92 -1.86 -12.58
CA LEU A 112 -12.28 -0.95 -13.52
C LEU A 112 -11.31 0.00 -12.80
N ARG A 113 -11.75 0.60 -11.69
CA ARG A 113 -10.91 1.45 -10.86
C ARG A 113 -9.66 0.71 -10.36
N LYS A 114 -9.83 -0.50 -9.81
CA LYS A 114 -8.70 -1.35 -9.36
C LYS A 114 -7.74 -1.72 -10.50
N SER A 115 -8.26 -1.99 -11.70
CA SER A 115 -7.44 -2.26 -12.88
C SER A 115 -6.57 -1.05 -13.25
N ARG A 116 -7.16 0.15 -13.29
CA ARG A 116 -6.43 1.40 -13.54
C ARG A 116 -5.38 1.69 -12.47
N GLN A 117 -5.76 1.55 -11.20
CA GLN A 117 -4.86 1.69 -10.04
C GLN A 117 -3.65 0.74 -10.15
N ARG A 118 -3.89 -0.52 -10.55
CA ARG A 118 -2.83 -1.51 -10.76
C ARG A 118 -1.87 -1.07 -11.87
N LYS A 119 -2.38 -0.55 -13.00
CA LYS A 119 -1.54 -0.08 -14.10
C LYS A 119 -0.61 1.06 -13.69
N VAL A 120 -1.11 2.00 -12.88
CA VAL A 120 -0.27 3.08 -12.31
C VAL A 120 0.81 2.48 -11.40
N ARG A 121 0.45 1.54 -10.52
CA ARG A 121 1.40 0.86 -9.63
C ARG A 121 2.48 0.09 -10.40
N GLU A 122 2.11 -0.62 -11.47
CA GLU A 122 3.06 -1.32 -12.35
C GLU A 122 4.04 -0.35 -13.02
N THR A 123 3.55 0.81 -13.45
CA THR A 123 4.36 1.88 -14.07
C THR A 123 5.37 2.41 -13.06
N PHE A 124 4.91 2.73 -11.84
CA PHE A 124 5.78 3.14 -10.74
C PHE A 124 6.87 2.12 -10.45
N ILE A 125 6.52 0.84 -10.31
CA ILE A 125 7.50 -0.22 -10.01
C ILE A 125 8.55 -0.33 -11.12
N ALA A 126 8.14 -0.28 -12.39
CA ALA A 126 9.08 -0.36 -13.51
C ALA A 126 10.09 0.80 -13.50
N ASP A 127 9.61 2.03 -13.27
CA ASP A 127 10.48 3.21 -13.18
C ASP A 127 11.36 3.16 -11.91
N TRP A 128 10.82 2.69 -10.78
CA TRP A 128 11.53 2.58 -9.51
C TRP A 128 12.68 1.57 -9.58
N GLU A 129 12.45 0.40 -10.20
CA GLU A 129 13.50 -0.60 -10.42
C GLU A 129 14.60 -0.06 -11.34
N ALA A 130 14.26 0.77 -12.34
CA ALA A 130 15.27 1.43 -13.16
C ALA A 130 16.05 2.48 -12.37
N TYR A 131 15.38 3.30 -11.54
CA TYR A 131 16.04 4.23 -10.64
C TYR A 131 17.01 3.49 -9.70
N LYS A 132 16.55 2.42 -9.02
CA LYS A 132 17.40 1.56 -8.18
C LYS A 132 18.60 0.99 -8.93
N LYS A 133 18.42 0.62 -10.20
CA LYS A 133 19.49 0.01 -10.99
C LYS A 133 20.54 1.01 -11.47
N TYR A 134 20.12 2.20 -11.88
CA TYR A 134 20.98 3.12 -12.64
C TYR A 134 21.32 4.42 -11.90
N ALA A 135 20.51 4.80 -10.92
CA ALA A 135 20.56 6.10 -10.26
C ALA A 135 20.31 6.00 -8.73
N TRP A 136 20.54 4.84 -8.11
CA TRP A 136 20.36 4.70 -6.66
C TRP A 136 21.25 5.69 -5.90
N LEU A 137 20.64 6.38 -4.93
CA LEU A 137 21.26 7.48 -4.18
C LEU A 137 21.62 8.71 -5.02
N LYS A 138 21.03 8.86 -6.21
CA LYS A 138 21.21 10.02 -7.10
C LYS A 138 19.96 10.86 -7.17
N ASP A 139 20.10 12.13 -7.51
CA ASP A 139 18.95 13.03 -7.47
C ASP A 139 17.92 12.69 -8.55
N ALA A 140 18.37 12.39 -9.77
CA ALA A 140 17.50 12.07 -10.90
C ALA A 140 18.05 10.92 -11.77
N LEU A 141 17.13 10.16 -12.37
CA LEU A 141 17.44 9.14 -13.37
C LEU A 141 17.57 9.78 -14.76
N LYS A 142 18.53 9.30 -15.57
CA LYS A 142 18.55 9.49 -17.03
C LYS A 142 17.90 8.29 -17.73
N PRO A 143 16.59 8.35 -18.03
CA PRO A 143 15.77 7.19 -18.40
C PRO A 143 16.06 6.61 -19.80
N ILE A 144 16.84 7.28 -20.63
CA ILE A 144 17.23 6.81 -21.97
C ILE A 144 18.63 6.21 -21.93
N SER A 145 19.62 6.90 -21.34
CA SER A 145 21.00 6.42 -21.29
C SER A 145 21.29 5.44 -20.15
N GLY A 146 20.46 5.41 -19.11
CA GLY A 146 20.74 4.65 -17.88
C GLY A 146 21.83 5.29 -17.01
N GLY A 147 21.95 6.61 -17.05
CA GLY A 147 22.79 7.42 -16.16
C GLY A 147 22.00 8.15 -15.07
N PHE A 148 22.57 9.23 -14.54
CA PHE A 148 21.96 10.06 -13.50
C PHE A 148 22.39 11.53 -13.61
N ASP A 149 21.72 12.40 -12.85
CA ASP A 149 22.11 13.77 -12.52
C ASP A 149 21.99 14.02 -11.01
N ASP A 150 22.89 14.86 -10.47
CA ASP A 150 22.93 15.28 -9.05
C ASP A 150 22.76 16.80 -8.95
N GLN A 151 21.56 17.30 -9.23
CA GLN A 151 21.25 18.73 -9.30
C GLN A 151 20.61 19.31 -8.01
N PHE A 152 20.19 18.44 -7.09
CA PHE A 152 19.51 18.78 -5.84
C PHE A 152 20.41 18.47 -4.65
N SER A 153 21.65 18.96 -4.71
CA SER A 153 22.70 18.82 -3.69
C SER A 153 23.24 17.39 -3.50
N GLY A 154 22.82 16.42 -4.33
CA GLY A 154 23.32 15.04 -4.29
C GLY A 154 22.82 14.25 -3.08
N TRP A 155 21.62 14.57 -2.58
CA TRP A 155 21.00 13.92 -1.41
C TRP A 155 19.95 12.88 -1.80
N ALA A 156 19.98 12.41 -3.04
CA ALA A 156 19.07 11.41 -3.57
C ALA A 156 17.61 11.89 -3.61
N ALA A 157 17.37 13.06 -4.22
CA ALA A 157 16.04 13.66 -4.36
C ALA A 157 14.96 12.62 -4.69
N THR A 158 15.08 11.90 -5.81
CA THR A 158 14.11 10.86 -6.22
C THR A 158 13.82 9.82 -5.14
N LEU A 159 14.82 9.41 -4.35
CA LEU A 159 14.61 8.44 -3.27
C LEU A 159 13.77 9.02 -2.13
N VAL A 160 14.13 10.21 -1.64
CA VAL A 160 13.44 10.84 -0.51
C VAL A 160 12.01 11.25 -0.90
N ASP A 161 11.86 11.81 -2.10
CA ASP A 161 10.60 12.27 -2.69
C ASP A 161 9.61 11.10 -2.92
N SER A 162 10.13 9.88 -3.10
CA SER A 162 9.31 8.69 -3.34
C SER A 162 8.85 7.96 -2.08
N LEU A 163 9.37 8.29 -0.90
CA LEU A 163 9.13 7.51 0.34
C LEU A 163 7.63 7.35 0.66
N ASP A 164 6.89 8.45 0.65
CA ASP A 164 5.47 8.41 0.95
C ASP A 164 4.66 7.74 -0.17
N THR A 165 5.07 7.87 -1.44
CA THR A 165 4.46 7.14 -2.57
C THR A 165 4.65 5.63 -2.41
N LEU A 166 5.87 5.17 -2.10
CA LEU A 166 6.14 3.75 -1.79
C LEU A 166 5.20 3.24 -0.70
N TRP A 167 5.01 4.04 0.35
CA TRP A 167 4.10 3.70 1.43
C TRP A 167 2.63 3.63 0.97
N ILE A 168 2.17 4.64 0.24
CA ILE A 168 0.78 4.74 -0.28
C ILE A 168 0.45 3.61 -1.25
N LEU A 169 1.43 3.16 -2.05
CA LEU A 169 1.30 2.06 -3.01
C LEU A 169 1.35 0.68 -2.36
N GLY A 170 1.61 0.60 -1.05
CA GLY A 170 1.77 -0.66 -0.34
C GLY A 170 3.08 -1.38 -0.68
N LEU A 171 4.12 -0.65 -1.09
CA LEU A 171 5.44 -1.17 -1.45
C LEU A 171 6.32 -1.17 -0.20
N ARG A 172 5.99 -2.03 0.76
CA ARG A 172 6.62 -2.02 2.09
C ARG A 172 8.10 -2.33 2.06
N VAL A 173 8.51 -3.31 1.26
CA VAL A 173 9.91 -3.76 1.21
C VAL A 173 10.78 -2.64 0.64
N GLU A 174 10.33 -2.07 -0.48
CA GLU A 174 10.97 -0.96 -1.16
C GLU A 174 10.98 0.30 -0.29
N PHE A 175 9.91 0.54 0.47
CA PHE A 175 9.87 1.60 1.47
C PHE A 175 10.91 1.40 2.57
N ASP A 176 10.93 0.24 3.24
CA ASP A 176 11.85 0.00 4.36
C ASP A 176 13.33 0.03 3.89
N GLU A 177 13.63 -0.42 2.65
CA GLU A 177 14.94 -0.31 1.99
C GLU A 177 15.32 1.16 1.69
N ALA A 178 14.37 1.95 1.18
CA ALA A 178 14.59 3.37 0.95
C ALA A 178 14.82 4.13 2.27
N VAL A 179 14.09 3.80 3.33
CA VAL A 179 14.31 4.40 4.66
C VAL A 179 15.70 4.05 5.20
N GLU A 180 16.19 2.82 4.98
CA GLU A 180 17.56 2.44 5.35
C GLU A 180 18.61 3.26 4.61
N ALA A 181 18.42 3.48 3.31
CA ALA A 181 19.27 4.36 2.51
C ALA A 181 19.23 5.81 3.01
N VAL A 182 18.04 6.35 3.30
CA VAL A 182 17.88 7.70 3.88
C VAL A 182 18.59 7.84 5.22
N ALA A 183 18.59 6.80 6.04
CA ALA A 183 19.31 6.80 7.32
C ALA A 183 20.81 7.10 7.14
N GLN A 184 21.38 6.81 5.97
CA GLN A 184 22.80 7.01 5.65
C GLN A 184 23.12 8.35 4.97
N ILE A 185 22.12 9.17 4.63
CA ILE A 185 22.36 10.46 3.96
C ILE A 185 23.08 11.42 4.92
N ASP A 186 24.17 12.03 4.43
CA ASP A 186 24.96 13.04 5.13
C ASP A 186 24.59 14.46 4.66
N PHE A 187 23.67 15.14 5.35
CA PHE A 187 23.32 16.54 5.04
C PHE A 187 24.42 17.54 5.43
N GLY A 188 25.55 17.08 5.97
CA GLY A 188 26.76 17.89 6.17
C GLY A 188 27.63 18.01 4.92
N GLN A 189 27.36 17.23 3.88
CA GLN A 189 28.03 17.32 2.56
C GLN A 189 27.04 17.72 1.49
N SER A 190 27.48 18.37 0.42
CA SER A 190 26.64 18.75 -0.71
C SER A 190 27.48 18.72 -1.98
N THR A 191 26.88 18.33 -3.10
CA THR A 191 27.51 18.42 -4.43
C THR A 191 27.54 19.87 -4.96
N SER A 192 26.82 20.79 -4.32
CA SER A 192 26.76 22.21 -4.63
C SER A 192 27.16 23.08 -3.43
N SER A 193 27.90 24.15 -3.67
CA SER A 193 28.17 25.18 -2.64
C SER A 193 26.97 26.07 -2.33
N ARG A 194 25.91 25.98 -3.15
CA ARG A 194 24.66 26.73 -2.99
C ARG A 194 23.49 25.76 -2.92
N VAL A 195 22.77 25.76 -1.81
CA VAL A 195 21.60 24.90 -1.57
C VAL A 195 20.35 25.75 -1.69
N ASN A 196 19.47 25.43 -2.65
CA ASN A 196 18.19 26.13 -2.80
C ASN A 196 17.26 25.76 -1.63
N ILE A 197 16.79 26.76 -0.88
CA ILE A 197 15.98 26.50 0.33
C ILE A 197 14.58 25.99 -0.02
N PHE A 198 13.99 26.48 -1.11
CA PHE A 198 12.65 26.12 -1.57
C PHE A 198 12.59 24.66 -2.03
N GLU A 199 13.46 24.27 -2.96
CA GLU A 199 13.55 22.89 -3.47
C GLU A 199 13.90 21.89 -2.36
N THR A 200 14.78 22.30 -1.44
CA THR A 200 15.16 21.45 -0.31
C THR A 200 13.99 21.23 0.66
N ASN A 201 13.22 22.29 0.90
CA ASN A 201 12.08 22.26 1.80
C ASN A 201 10.95 21.37 1.24
N ILE A 202 10.52 21.60 0.00
CA ILE A 202 9.32 20.94 -0.53
C ILE A 202 9.54 19.46 -0.82
N ARG A 203 10.73 19.06 -1.31
CA ARG A 203 11.06 17.67 -1.68
C ARG A 203 11.54 16.86 -0.48
N TYR A 204 12.68 17.27 0.09
CA TYR A 204 13.34 16.47 1.11
C TYR A 204 12.66 16.60 2.47
N LEU A 205 12.49 17.83 2.99
CA LEU A 205 11.85 18.01 4.29
C LEU A 205 10.39 17.55 4.23
N GLY A 206 9.68 17.89 3.15
CA GLY A 206 8.33 17.41 2.88
C GLY A 206 8.23 15.89 2.84
N GLY A 207 9.05 15.22 2.01
CA GLY A 207 9.05 13.77 1.87
C GLY A 207 9.35 13.04 3.18
N LEU A 208 10.34 13.50 3.95
CA LEU A 208 10.69 12.94 5.25
C LEU A 208 9.55 13.08 6.27
N ILE A 209 8.93 14.26 6.36
CA ILE A 209 7.81 14.51 7.28
C ILE A 209 6.59 13.66 6.92
N ALA A 210 6.21 13.61 5.64
CA ALA A 210 5.06 12.82 5.22
C ALA A 210 5.28 11.32 5.42
N ALA A 211 6.46 10.82 5.05
CA ALA A 211 6.81 9.43 5.29
C ALA A 211 6.82 9.09 6.79
N TYR A 212 7.29 9.99 7.66
CA TYR A 212 7.15 9.85 9.11
C TYR A 212 5.67 9.87 9.55
N ASP A 213 4.86 10.78 9.02
CA ASP A 213 3.45 10.88 9.39
C ASP A 213 2.65 9.61 9.08
N LEU A 214 3.01 8.91 8.00
CA LEU A 214 2.40 7.64 7.58
C LEU A 214 2.97 6.42 8.32
N SER A 215 4.29 6.34 8.47
CA SER A 215 4.99 5.13 8.92
C SER A 215 5.39 5.11 10.39
N LYS A 216 5.52 6.29 11.01
CA LYS A 216 6.05 6.49 12.36
C LYS A 216 7.45 5.88 12.57
N ARG A 217 8.29 5.86 11.52
CA ARG A 217 9.71 5.50 11.62
C ARG A 217 10.51 6.68 12.15
N GLU A 218 11.04 6.57 13.37
CA GLU A 218 11.76 7.64 14.07
C GLU A 218 13.00 8.15 13.30
N VAL A 219 13.66 7.30 12.51
CA VAL A 219 14.81 7.68 11.69
C VAL A 219 14.47 8.80 10.69
N LEU A 220 13.25 8.79 10.14
CA LEU A 220 12.77 9.82 9.23
C LEU A 220 12.57 11.15 9.95
N LEU A 221 12.03 11.12 11.17
CA LEU A 221 11.92 12.32 12.00
C LEU A 221 13.28 12.87 12.38
N ALA A 222 14.25 12.01 12.73
CA ALA A 222 15.61 12.43 13.03
C ALA A 222 16.27 13.16 11.84
N LYS A 223 16.14 12.60 10.63
CA LYS A 223 16.63 13.21 9.40
C LYS A 223 15.87 14.49 9.02
N ALA A 224 14.56 14.54 9.27
CA ALA A 224 13.76 15.74 9.07
C ALA A 224 14.18 16.89 10.01
N ILE A 225 14.50 16.58 11.28
CA ILE A 225 15.02 17.57 12.24
C ILE A 225 16.37 18.10 11.75
N GLU A 226 17.28 17.21 11.35
CA GLU A 226 18.60 17.57 10.84
C GLU A 226 18.51 18.52 9.64
N LEU A 227 17.66 18.19 8.67
CA LEU A 227 17.44 19.03 7.50
C LEU A 227 16.68 20.32 7.83
N GLY A 228 15.75 20.27 8.78
CA GLY A 228 15.08 21.45 9.32
C GLY A 228 16.06 22.44 9.95
N ASP A 229 17.07 21.95 10.67
CA ASP A 229 18.15 22.77 11.23
C ASP A 229 19.04 23.39 10.14
N LEU A 230 19.32 22.65 9.06
CA LEU A 230 20.01 23.19 7.87
C LEU A 230 19.19 24.33 7.24
N ILE A 231 17.90 24.11 6.98
CA ILE A 231 16.99 25.14 6.44
C ILE A 231 16.92 26.34 7.40
N TYR A 232 16.88 26.11 8.71
CA TYR A 232 16.90 27.16 9.72
C TYR A 232 18.18 28.01 9.67
N ALA A 233 19.33 27.44 9.27
CA ALA A 233 20.56 28.18 9.03
C ALA A 233 20.42 29.24 7.93
N GLY A 234 19.54 29.02 6.96
CA GLY A 234 19.17 29.99 5.92
C GLY A 234 18.51 31.26 6.44
N PHE A 235 18.04 31.27 7.69
CA PHE A 235 17.47 32.45 8.35
C PHE A 235 18.50 33.23 9.19
N ASN A 236 19.79 32.83 9.17
CA ASN A 236 20.88 33.54 9.84
C ASN A 236 21.25 34.86 9.13
N THR A 237 20.27 35.73 8.94
CA THR A 237 20.38 37.03 8.26
C THR A 237 20.07 38.15 9.24
N LYS A 238 20.54 39.37 8.96
CA LYS A 238 20.39 40.53 9.85
C LYS A 238 18.92 40.82 10.21
N ASN A 239 18.01 40.60 9.26
CA ASN A 239 16.57 40.83 9.43
C ASN A 239 15.79 39.52 9.69
N ARG A 240 16.48 38.37 9.76
CA ARG A 240 15.92 37.02 9.98
C ARG A 240 14.91 36.57 8.93
N MET A 241 15.01 37.12 7.72
CA MET A 241 14.34 36.60 6.52
C MET A 241 15.21 35.52 5.86
N PRO A 242 14.61 34.54 5.17
CA PRO A 242 15.36 33.48 4.51
C PRO A 242 16.16 34.04 3.33
N VAL A 243 17.32 33.44 3.08
CA VAL A 243 17.98 33.49 1.75
C VAL A 243 17.28 32.55 0.79
N ASP A 244 17.36 32.81 -0.51
CA ASP A 244 16.88 31.91 -1.57
C ASP A 244 17.83 30.71 -1.76
N PHE A 245 19.14 30.98 -1.70
CA PHE A 245 20.18 29.96 -1.71
C PHE A 245 21.11 30.09 -0.50
N ILE A 246 21.19 29.02 0.28
CA ILE A 246 22.13 28.90 1.39
C ILE A 246 23.54 28.70 0.82
N ASP A 247 24.45 29.62 1.12
CA ASP A 247 25.89 29.39 0.96
C ASP A 247 26.31 28.33 1.99
N PHE A 248 26.59 27.13 1.51
CA PHE A 248 26.66 25.92 2.34
C PHE A 248 27.81 25.96 3.34
N ASP A 249 28.98 26.43 2.93
CA ASP A 249 30.15 26.49 3.80
C ASP A 249 30.08 27.70 4.73
N ALA A 250 29.62 28.86 4.26
CA ALA A 250 29.43 30.02 5.12
C ALA A 250 28.40 29.73 6.23
N ALA A 251 27.29 29.06 5.91
CA ALA A 251 26.26 28.70 6.87
C ALA A 251 26.80 27.83 8.03
N LYS A 252 27.70 26.88 7.74
CA LYS A 252 28.33 26.02 8.77
C LYS A 252 29.16 26.80 9.78
N THR A 253 29.80 27.89 9.34
CA THR A 253 30.61 28.73 10.24
C THR A 253 29.77 29.59 11.19
N GLY A 254 28.46 29.72 10.93
CA GLY A 254 27.58 30.64 11.64
C GLY A 254 27.75 32.11 11.22
N GLU A 255 28.62 32.39 10.23
CA GLU A 255 28.68 33.69 9.58
C GLU A 255 27.29 34.07 9.04
N GLY A 256 26.93 35.34 9.21
CA GLY A 256 25.61 35.81 8.82
C GLY A 256 25.48 35.84 7.29
N LEU A 257 24.40 35.28 6.78
CA LEU A 257 24.05 35.26 5.36
C LEU A 257 23.37 36.58 4.94
N THR A 258 23.36 36.84 3.63
CA THR A 258 22.73 38.04 3.05
C THR A 258 21.50 37.62 2.24
N ALA A 259 20.32 38.01 2.69
CA ALA A 259 19.07 37.83 1.94
C ALA A 259 19.10 38.62 0.63
N GLU A 260 18.55 38.04 -0.42
CA GLU A 260 18.51 38.62 -1.76
C GLU A 260 17.56 39.82 -1.81
N ALA A 261 17.95 40.83 -2.59
CA ALA A 261 17.13 42.01 -2.83
C ALA A 261 15.95 41.76 -3.78
N SER A 262 16.00 40.67 -4.54
CA SER A 262 14.95 40.24 -5.45
C SER A 262 14.95 38.71 -5.55
N VAL A 263 13.82 38.09 -5.26
CA VAL A 263 13.56 36.65 -5.35
C VAL A 263 12.14 36.43 -5.84
N VAL A 264 11.87 35.31 -6.52
CA VAL A 264 10.49 34.92 -6.87
C VAL A 264 9.66 34.73 -5.62
N SER A 265 8.40 35.19 -5.61
CA SER A 265 7.57 35.24 -4.40
C SER A 265 7.22 33.85 -3.83
N ALA A 266 7.15 32.83 -4.67
CA ALA A 266 6.96 31.44 -4.26
C ALA A 266 8.06 30.95 -3.30
N SER A 267 9.33 31.27 -3.56
CA SER A 267 10.47 30.73 -2.79
C SER A 267 10.38 30.99 -1.28
N PRO A 268 10.28 32.25 -0.80
CA PRO A 268 10.08 32.51 0.63
C PRO A 268 8.64 32.24 1.10
N GLY A 269 7.67 32.18 0.19
CA GLY A 269 6.26 31.93 0.48
C GLY A 269 5.88 30.47 0.76
N THR A 270 6.71 29.53 0.32
CA THR A 270 6.42 28.09 0.30
C THR A 270 7.37 27.31 1.20
N LEU A 271 7.57 27.82 2.42
CA LEU A 271 8.26 27.09 3.51
C LEU A 271 7.31 26.76 4.66
N SER A 272 6.07 27.26 4.59
CA SER A 272 5.16 27.35 5.75
C SER A 272 4.57 26.03 6.21
N LEU A 273 4.19 25.13 5.31
CA LEU A 273 3.60 23.85 5.71
C LEU A 273 4.62 22.95 6.42
N GLU A 274 5.80 22.78 5.85
CA GLU A 274 6.85 21.88 6.31
C GLU A 274 7.41 22.33 7.65
N LEU A 275 7.87 23.59 7.73
CA LEU A 275 8.44 24.15 8.95
C LEU A 275 7.41 24.20 10.09
N THR A 276 6.14 24.51 9.78
CA THR A 276 5.06 24.45 10.76
C THR A 276 4.81 23.02 11.22
N ARG A 277 4.74 22.05 10.29
CA ARG A 277 4.50 20.65 10.63
C ARG A 277 5.66 20.08 11.44
N LEU A 278 6.91 20.45 11.13
CA LEU A 278 8.08 20.08 11.89
C LEU A 278 8.00 20.59 13.33
N SER A 279 7.61 21.85 13.54
CA SER A 279 7.32 22.36 14.90
C SER A 279 6.19 21.58 15.59
N GLN A 280 5.13 21.20 14.88
CA GLN A 280 4.01 20.44 15.47
C GLN A 280 4.45 19.06 15.98
N ILE A 281 5.29 18.35 15.23
CA ILE A 281 5.70 16.97 15.56
C ILE A 281 6.91 16.90 16.50
N THR A 282 7.77 17.93 16.52
CA THR A 282 8.96 17.99 17.39
C THR A 282 8.70 18.74 18.70
N GLY A 283 7.75 19.67 18.69
CA GLY A 283 7.53 20.62 19.79
C GLY A 283 8.53 21.79 19.83
N ASP A 284 9.51 21.86 18.92
CA ASP A 284 10.44 22.97 18.82
C ASP A 284 9.77 24.15 18.06
N PRO A 285 9.52 25.30 18.71
CA PRO A 285 8.80 26.40 18.08
C PRO A 285 9.63 27.19 17.06
N LYS A 286 10.95 26.97 16.95
CA LYS A 286 11.82 27.81 16.13
C LYS A 286 11.44 27.79 14.64
N TYR A 287 11.03 26.63 14.12
CA TYR A 287 10.68 26.49 12.70
C TYR A 287 9.40 27.28 12.36
N TYR A 288 8.35 27.12 13.18
CA TYR A 288 7.13 27.91 13.07
C TYR A 288 7.39 29.41 13.26
N ASP A 289 8.19 29.80 14.26
CA ASP A 289 8.54 31.20 14.49
C ASP A 289 9.22 31.83 13.26
N ALA A 290 10.16 31.13 12.64
CA ALA A 290 10.84 31.61 11.44
C ALA A 290 9.86 31.91 10.31
N ILE A 291 8.99 30.96 9.99
CA ILE A 291 8.09 31.09 8.84
C ILE A 291 6.86 31.96 9.13
N SER A 292 6.40 32.01 10.38
CA SER A 292 5.33 32.92 10.78
C SER A 292 5.72 34.38 10.51
N ARG A 293 6.96 34.78 10.82
CA ARG A 293 7.47 36.14 10.55
C ARG A 293 7.48 36.47 9.06
N VAL A 294 7.93 35.54 8.22
CA VAL A 294 7.93 35.74 6.76
C VAL A 294 6.49 35.92 6.28
N MET A 295 5.57 35.07 6.74
CA MET A 295 4.17 35.18 6.37
C MET A 295 3.46 36.41 6.94
N ASP A 296 3.96 37.03 8.01
CA ASP A 296 3.47 38.33 8.49
C ASP A 296 3.81 39.45 7.50
N VAL A 297 5.01 39.43 6.91
CA VAL A 297 5.38 40.38 5.83
C VAL A 297 4.45 40.22 4.63
N PHE A 298 4.16 38.98 4.22
CA PHE A 298 3.21 38.70 3.14
C PHE A 298 1.80 39.16 3.50
N TYR A 299 1.32 38.87 4.71
CA TYR A 299 -0.02 39.28 5.19
C TYR A 299 -0.20 40.80 5.20
N GLU A 300 0.78 41.54 5.71
CA GLU A 300 0.76 43.01 5.76
C GLU A 300 0.91 43.64 4.36
N GLY A 301 1.66 42.98 3.46
CA GLY A 301 1.90 43.46 2.10
C GLY A 301 0.77 43.19 1.12
N GLN A 302 0.03 42.08 1.28
CA GLN A 302 -1.01 41.65 0.33
C GLN A 302 -2.07 42.71 -0.01
N PRO A 303 -2.62 43.51 0.94
CA PRO A 303 -3.58 44.55 0.61
C PRO A 303 -2.95 45.83 0.02
N ARG A 304 -1.61 45.94 0.05
CA ARG A 304 -0.84 47.13 -0.37
C ARG A 304 -0.16 46.96 -1.73
N SER A 305 -0.21 45.77 -2.33
CA SER A 305 0.32 45.55 -3.67
C SER A 305 -0.48 46.32 -4.72
N ARG A 306 0.08 46.45 -5.93
CA ARG A 306 -0.62 47.11 -7.04
C ARG A 306 -1.88 46.37 -7.50
N LEU A 307 -2.00 45.08 -7.19
CA LEU A 307 -3.20 44.28 -7.39
C LEU A 307 -3.62 43.67 -6.03
N PRO A 308 -4.33 44.46 -5.18
CA PRO A 308 -4.61 44.06 -3.80
C PRO A 308 -5.25 42.68 -3.69
N GLY A 309 -4.62 41.80 -2.93
CA GLY A 309 -4.98 40.38 -2.82
C GLY A 309 -3.97 39.42 -3.46
N LEU A 310 -3.15 39.92 -4.38
CA LEU A 310 -2.01 39.20 -4.97
C LEU A 310 -0.67 39.84 -4.57
N TRP A 311 0.41 39.11 -4.73
CA TRP A 311 1.78 39.62 -4.61
C TRP A 311 2.47 39.66 -5.97
N PRO A 312 3.36 40.63 -6.22
CA PRO A 312 4.16 40.65 -7.43
C PRO A 312 5.02 39.39 -7.57
N THR A 313 5.36 39.05 -8.80
CA THR A 313 6.17 37.88 -9.15
C THR A 313 7.50 37.85 -8.39
N PHE A 314 8.12 39.03 -8.22
CA PHE A 314 9.36 39.20 -7.45
C PHE A 314 9.15 40.05 -6.20
N VAL A 315 9.81 39.66 -5.12
CA VAL A 315 9.77 40.31 -3.80
C VAL A 315 11.17 40.47 -3.22
N SER A 316 11.32 41.30 -2.18
CA SER A 316 12.60 41.60 -1.55
C SER A 316 12.58 41.14 -0.09
N MET A 317 13.32 40.07 0.21
CA MET A 317 13.46 39.59 1.58
C MET A 317 14.46 40.43 2.38
N SER A 318 15.47 41.04 1.74
CA SER A 318 16.37 41.97 2.43
C SER A 318 15.66 43.24 2.93
N GLU A 319 14.72 43.76 2.14
CA GLU A 319 13.96 44.98 2.47
C GLU A 319 12.59 44.70 3.10
N GLN A 320 12.19 43.42 3.20
CA GLN A 320 10.83 43.00 3.59
C GLN A 320 9.75 43.69 2.75
N ASN A 321 10.04 43.90 1.47
CA ASN A 321 9.17 44.57 0.52
C ASN A 321 8.58 43.56 -0.46
N VAL A 322 7.34 43.19 -0.22
CA VAL A 322 6.57 42.24 -1.05
C VAL A 322 5.57 42.95 -1.97
N THR A 323 5.79 44.24 -2.26
CA THR A 323 4.80 45.08 -2.97
C THR A 323 5.36 45.89 -4.15
N PHE A 324 6.67 45.86 -4.41
CA PHE A 324 7.31 46.83 -5.32
C PHE A 324 7.15 46.55 -6.83
N GLY A 325 6.68 45.37 -7.22
CA GLY A 325 6.49 44.99 -8.64
C GLY A 325 5.10 45.28 -9.18
N ASP A 326 5.00 45.28 -10.52
CA ASP A 326 3.77 45.42 -11.29
C ASP A 326 3.39 44.18 -12.10
N ASP A 327 4.28 43.19 -12.20
CA ASP A 327 4.04 41.88 -12.83
C ASP A 327 3.50 40.86 -11.82
N PHE A 328 2.40 40.20 -12.14
CA PHE A 328 1.72 39.20 -11.32
C PHE A 328 1.47 37.93 -12.13
N THR A 329 1.63 36.77 -11.49
CA THR A 329 1.38 35.47 -12.11
C THR A 329 0.58 34.56 -11.18
N LEU A 330 -0.25 33.70 -11.79
CA LEU A 330 -0.92 32.57 -11.14
C LEU A 330 -0.26 31.23 -11.50
N ALA A 331 0.93 31.24 -12.08
CA ALA A 331 1.70 30.06 -12.48
C ALA A 331 3.09 30.10 -11.81
N GLY A 332 4.10 29.53 -12.46
CA GLY A 332 5.45 29.45 -11.92
C GLY A 332 5.95 30.78 -11.38
N SER A 333 6.71 30.72 -10.27
CA SER A 333 7.26 31.86 -9.50
C SER A 333 6.34 32.45 -8.42
N ALA A 334 5.05 32.14 -8.40
CA ALA A 334 4.12 32.60 -7.36
C ALA A 334 3.05 31.58 -6.96
N ASP A 335 2.75 30.62 -7.83
CA ASP A 335 1.83 29.49 -7.63
C ASP A 335 1.73 28.97 -6.18
N SER A 336 2.80 28.36 -5.67
CA SER A 336 2.81 27.61 -4.42
C SER A 336 2.69 28.51 -3.17
N LEU A 337 3.02 29.80 -3.28
CA LEU A 337 2.74 30.80 -2.25
C LEU A 337 1.22 30.90 -2.01
N TYR A 338 0.43 30.94 -3.09
CA TYR A 338 -1.03 30.98 -2.98
C TYR A 338 -1.62 29.62 -2.58
N GLU A 339 -1.06 28.53 -3.09
CA GLU A 339 -1.44 27.16 -2.76
C GLU A 339 -1.40 26.90 -1.25
N TYR A 340 -0.37 27.42 -0.58
CA TYR A 340 -0.14 27.19 0.84
C TYR A 340 -1.13 27.91 1.74
N LEU A 341 -1.82 28.96 1.28
CA LEU A 341 -2.73 29.74 2.11
C LEU A 341 -3.91 28.89 2.68
N PRO A 342 -4.76 28.26 1.84
CA PRO A 342 -5.86 27.42 2.36
C PRO A 342 -5.33 26.15 3.04
N LYS A 343 -4.17 25.64 2.62
CA LYS A 343 -3.52 24.46 3.20
C LYS A 343 -3.02 24.74 4.64
N MET A 344 -2.39 25.89 4.87
CA MET A 344 -1.97 26.36 6.19
C MET A 344 -3.15 26.61 7.13
N HIS A 345 -4.24 27.18 6.60
CA HIS A 345 -5.46 27.39 7.37
C HIS A 345 -5.98 26.09 8.00
N VAL A 346 -5.92 24.96 7.28
CA VAL A 346 -6.35 23.65 7.82
C VAL A 346 -5.28 22.95 8.63
N LEU A 347 -3.99 23.09 8.29
CA LEU A 347 -2.89 22.50 9.06
C LEU A 347 -2.85 23.05 10.49
N LEU A 348 -3.07 24.36 10.64
CA LEU A 348 -3.16 25.05 11.94
C LEU A 348 -4.55 24.98 12.56
N SER A 349 -5.44 24.14 12.03
CA SER A 349 -6.78 23.94 12.56
C SER A 349 -7.62 25.23 12.68
N GLY A 350 -7.33 26.22 11.83
CA GLY A 350 -8.01 27.52 11.77
C GLY A 350 -7.70 28.45 12.95
N LEU A 351 -6.65 28.15 13.73
CA LEU A 351 -6.25 28.94 14.89
C LEU A 351 -5.51 30.23 14.53
N GLU A 352 -5.02 30.34 13.30
CA GLU A 352 -4.37 31.54 12.80
C GLU A 352 -5.21 32.17 11.67
N PRO A 353 -5.95 33.26 11.95
CA PRO A 353 -6.90 33.85 11.00
C PRO A 353 -6.27 34.37 9.71
N LYS A 354 -5.00 34.80 9.74
CA LYS A 354 -4.32 35.44 8.60
C LYS A 354 -4.38 34.59 7.32
N TYR A 355 -4.25 33.27 7.43
CA TYR A 355 -4.31 32.38 6.27
C TYR A 355 -5.70 32.30 5.63
N GLU A 356 -6.77 32.36 6.42
CA GLU A 356 -8.14 32.42 5.89
C GLU A 356 -8.36 33.73 5.12
N GLU A 357 -7.94 34.85 5.72
CA GLU A 357 -8.07 36.18 5.14
C GLU A 357 -7.25 36.31 3.85
N MET A 358 -5.99 35.86 3.86
CA MET A 358 -5.16 35.87 2.67
C MET A 358 -5.74 35.00 1.56
N SER A 359 -6.28 33.82 1.91
CA SER A 359 -6.94 32.93 0.93
C SER A 359 -8.12 33.63 0.27
N ARG A 360 -9.00 34.28 1.04
CA ARG A 360 -10.17 34.99 0.49
C ARG A 360 -9.76 36.15 -0.42
N ARG A 361 -8.79 36.95 0.00
CA ARG A 361 -8.27 38.07 -0.80
C ARG A 361 -7.64 37.57 -2.11
N PHE A 362 -6.84 36.51 -2.04
CA PHE A 362 -6.26 35.85 -3.20
C PHE A 362 -7.33 35.35 -4.17
N LEU A 363 -8.29 34.54 -3.72
CA LEU A 363 -9.31 33.92 -4.59
C LEU A 363 -10.20 34.96 -5.29
N GLU A 364 -10.40 36.11 -4.67
CA GLU A 364 -11.09 37.23 -5.33
C GLU A 364 -10.20 37.98 -6.31
N ALA A 365 -8.98 38.36 -5.91
CA ALA A 365 -8.07 39.11 -6.76
C ALA A 365 -7.57 38.31 -7.98
N ALA A 366 -7.38 37.00 -7.84
CA ALA A 366 -6.98 36.10 -8.91
C ALA A 366 -7.96 36.07 -10.09
N LYS A 367 -9.22 36.47 -9.89
CA LYS A 367 -10.19 36.61 -11.00
C LYS A 367 -9.75 37.62 -12.05
N ALA A 368 -8.92 38.61 -11.69
CA ALA A 368 -8.36 39.58 -12.63
C ALA A 368 -7.33 38.95 -13.59
N LEU A 369 -6.79 37.78 -13.24
CA LEU A 369 -5.79 37.04 -14.02
C LEU A 369 -6.34 35.68 -14.53
N ILE A 370 -7.65 35.47 -14.45
CA ILE A 370 -8.33 34.29 -14.99
C ILE A 370 -9.18 34.74 -16.16
N PHE A 371 -9.09 34.05 -17.29
CA PHE A 371 -9.87 34.39 -18.47
C PHE A 371 -10.57 33.19 -19.07
N ARG A 372 -11.58 33.50 -19.88
CA ARG A 372 -12.31 32.55 -20.70
C ARG A 372 -11.66 32.52 -22.09
N PRO A 373 -11.04 31.42 -22.53
CA PRO A 373 -10.43 31.35 -23.84
C PRO A 373 -11.49 31.22 -24.94
N MET A 374 -11.29 31.89 -26.06
CA MET A 374 -12.09 31.78 -27.28
C MET A 374 -11.76 30.48 -28.01
N ILE A 375 -12.62 29.48 -27.84
CA ILE A 375 -12.43 28.12 -28.38
C ILE A 375 -13.61 27.70 -29.26
N PRO A 376 -13.39 26.90 -30.32
CA PRO A 376 -14.46 26.50 -31.24
C PRO A 376 -15.60 25.71 -30.59
N THR A 377 -15.30 24.94 -29.54
CA THR A 377 -16.30 24.09 -28.87
C THR A 377 -17.19 24.85 -27.89
N ASN A 378 -16.84 26.10 -27.56
CA ASN A 378 -17.51 26.95 -26.58
C ASN A 378 -17.78 26.26 -25.21
N GLU A 379 -16.96 25.29 -24.82
CA GLU A 379 -17.08 24.61 -23.52
C GLU A 379 -16.68 25.55 -22.40
N PRO A 380 -17.40 25.68 -21.26
CA PRO A 380 -17.27 26.77 -20.28
C PRO A 380 -16.01 26.69 -19.37
N ILE A 381 -14.85 26.44 -19.97
CA ILE A 381 -13.54 26.37 -19.32
C ILE A 381 -13.00 27.76 -18.93
N LEU A 382 -12.10 27.79 -17.95
CA LEU A 382 -11.32 28.96 -17.58
C LEU A 382 -9.83 28.63 -17.63
N ILE A 383 -9.00 29.64 -17.85
CA ILE A 383 -7.54 29.51 -17.96
C ILE A 383 -6.87 30.54 -17.03
N PRO A 384 -5.92 30.11 -16.18
CA PRO A 384 -5.10 31.03 -15.39
C PRO A 384 -4.03 31.69 -16.27
N SER A 385 -3.69 32.92 -15.94
CA SER A 385 -2.71 33.72 -16.69
C SER A 385 -1.82 34.53 -15.77
N SER A 386 -0.80 35.12 -16.38
CA SER A 386 -0.05 36.26 -15.86
C SER A 386 -0.64 37.57 -16.36
N GLY A 387 -0.25 38.67 -15.72
CA GLY A 387 -0.59 40.01 -16.16
C GLY A 387 0.19 41.11 -15.44
N ARG A 388 0.20 42.29 -16.05
CA ARG A 388 0.86 43.50 -15.53
C ARG A 388 -0.15 44.56 -15.14
N VAL A 389 0.06 45.22 -14.01
CA VAL A 389 -0.72 46.40 -13.62
C VAL A 389 -0.10 47.66 -14.23
N ALA A 390 -0.79 48.27 -15.18
CA ALA A 390 -0.38 49.52 -15.80
C ALA A 390 -0.42 50.70 -14.81
N GLY A 391 0.22 51.81 -15.18
CA GLY A 391 0.31 53.00 -14.31
C GLY A 391 -1.03 53.67 -13.99
N ASP A 392 -2.07 53.38 -14.77
CA ASP A 392 -3.46 53.82 -14.55
C ASP A 392 -4.27 52.85 -13.65
N GLY A 393 -3.65 51.74 -13.22
CA GLY A 393 -4.28 50.70 -12.38
C GLY A 393 -4.98 49.59 -13.16
N ASN A 394 -5.01 49.64 -14.49
CA ASN A 394 -5.63 48.58 -15.30
C ASN A 394 -4.73 47.34 -15.38
N VAL A 395 -5.35 46.16 -15.34
CA VAL A 395 -4.64 44.88 -15.51
C VAL A 395 -4.55 44.54 -16.99
N MET A 396 -3.33 44.44 -17.51
CA MET A 396 -3.03 43.95 -18.85
C MET A 396 -2.72 42.46 -18.75
N LEU A 397 -3.60 41.63 -19.31
CA LEU A 397 -3.47 40.18 -19.28
C LEU A 397 -2.51 39.69 -20.38
N ASP A 398 -1.60 38.77 -20.05
CA ASP A 398 -0.66 38.20 -21.03
C ASP A 398 -1.33 37.15 -21.96
N GLN A 399 -2.50 36.64 -21.55
CA GLN A 399 -3.23 35.57 -22.25
C GLN A 399 -2.38 34.32 -22.50
N GLU A 400 -1.42 34.08 -21.62
CA GLU A 400 -0.56 32.91 -21.58
C GLU A 400 -0.97 32.04 -20.40
N THR A 401 -0.86 30.74 -20.56
CA THR A 401 -0.96 29.81 -19.44
C THR A 401 0.19 28.82 -19.49
N GLU A 402 0.57 28.36 -18.30
CA GLU A 402 1.61 27.36 -18.12
C GLU A 402 0.98 26.09 -17.56
N HIS A 403 1.62 24.94 -17.78
CA HIS A 403 1.21 23.70 -17.13
C HIS A 403 1.21 23.86 -15.60
N LEU A 404 2.17 24.61 -15.06
CA LEU A 404 2.24 24.98 -13.64
C LEU A 404 0.96 25.65 -13.13
N GLY A 405 0.30 26.48 -13.95
CA GLY A 405 -0.96 27.13 -13.57
C GLY A 405 -2.13 26.16 -13.35
N CYS A 406 -2.00 24.90 -13.78
CA CYS A 406 -3.07 23.91 -13.66
C CYS A 406 -3.39 23.48 -12.22
N TYR A 407 -2.54 23.76 -11.24
CA TYR A 407 -2.80 23.50 -9.81
C TYR A 407 -3.99 24.30 -9.29
N LEU A 408 -4.27 25.46 -9.91
CA LEU A 408 -5.21 26.47 -9.43
C LEU A 408 -6.64 25.92 -9.32
N GLY A 409 -7.00 24.98 -10.21
CA GLY A 409 -8.29 24.29 -10.17
C GLY A 409 -8.51 23.56 -8.85
N GLY A 410 -7.51 22.80 -8.40
CA GLY A 410 -7.50 22.10 -7.12
C GLY A 410 -7.55 23.06 -5.93
N VAL A 411 -6.80 24.17 -5.97
CA VAL A 411 -6.78 25.18 -4.91
C VAL A 411 -8.16 25.85 -4.74
N TYR A 412 -8.80 26.29 -5.82
CA TYR A 412 -10.15 26.86 -5.78
C TYR A 412 -11.18 25.85 -5.26
N ALA A 413 -11.09 24.59 -5.68
CA ALA A 413 -12.00 23.54 -5.24
C ALA A 413 -11.84 23.22 -3.74
N LEU A 414 -10.60 23.08 -3.27
CA LEU A 414 -10.27 22.85 -1.87
C LEU A 414 -10.71 24.02 -1.00
N ALA A 415 -10.30 25.25 -1.35
CA ALA A 415 -10.65 26.45 -0.60
C ALA A 415 -12.16 26.70 -0.60
N GLY A 416 -12.85 26.49 -1.73
CA GLY A 416 -14.31 26.59 -1.82
C GLY A 416 -15.03 25.69 -0.83
N LYS A 417 -14.56 24.44 -0.66
CA LYS A 417 -15.10 23.55 0.38
C LYS A 417 -14.80 24.07 1.78
N LEU A 418 -13.55 24.43 2.06
CA LEU A 418 -13.11 24.84 3.40
C LEU A 418 -13.79 26.13 3.88
N LEU A 419 -14.00 27.08 2.97
CA LEU A 419 -14.60 28.39 3.23
C LEU A 419 -16.13 28.39 3.11
N GLY A 420 -16.73 27.29 2.63
CA GLY A 420 -18.19 27.17 2.46
C GLY A 420 -18.73 27.85 1.20
N GLU A 421 -17.88 28.15 0.22
CA GLU A 421 -18.18 28.94 -0.97
C GLU A 421 -18.29 28.06 -2.23
N LYS A 422 -19.52 27.71 -2.61
CA LYS A 422 -19.77 26.85 -3.78
C LYS A 422 -19.28 27.44 -5.10
N GLY A 423 -19.30 28.78 -5.23
CA GLY A 423 -18.83 29.46 -6.43
C GLY A 423 -17.34 29.23 -6.73
N TYR A 424 -16.51 29.07 -5.69
CA TYR A 424 -15.11 28.71 -5.88
C TYR A 424 -14.92 27.27 -6.32
N VAL A 425 -15.79 26.34 -5.88
CA VAL A 425 -15.78 24.96 -6.39
C VAL A 425 -16.13 24.91 -7.88
N ASP A 426 -17.08 25.72 -8.33
CA ASP A 426 -17.41 25.86 -9.76
C ASP A 426 -16.24 26.45 -10.56
N THR A 427 -15.63 27.53 -10.05
CA THR A 427 -14.43 28.14 -10.66
C THR A 427 -13.30 27.11 -10.78
N GLY A 428 -13.04 26.34 -9.71
CA GLY A 428 -12.04 25.26 -9.71
C GLY A 428 -12.35 24.16 -10.74
N SER A 429 -13.62 23.80 -10.91
CA SER A 429 -14.06 22.88 -11.95
C SER A 429 -13.76 23.40 -13.35
N ARG A 430 -14.10 24.67 -13.63
CA ARG A 430 -13.90 25.30 -14.95
C ARG A 430 -12.41 25.47 -15.28
N LEU A 431 -11.57 25.81 -14.30
CA LEU A 431 -10.10 25.85 -14.43
C LEU A 431 -9.52 24.47 -14.71
N THR A 432 -9.94 23.44 -13.95
CA THR A 432 -9.49 22.06 -14.17
C THR A 432 -9.89 21.56 -15.56
N LEU A 433 -11.11 21.87 -16.02
CA LEU A 433 -11.55 21.56 -17.37
C LEU A 433 -10.74 22.31 -18.45
N GLY A 434 -10.21 23.49 -18.14
CA GLY A 434 -9.30 24.22 -19.03
C GLY A 434 -8.00 23.48 -19.28
N CYS A 435 -7.38 22.96 -18.22
CA CYS A 435 -6.19 22.11 -18.35
C CYS A 435 -6.48 20.79 -19.05
N VAL A 436 -7.59 20.13 -18.72
CA VAL A 436 -8.05 18.92 -19.45
C VAL A 436 -8.31 19.22 -20.92
N TYR A 437 -8.83 20.41 -21.24
CA TYR A 437 -8.98 20.88 -22.62
C TYR A 437 -7.63 21.06 -23.31
N GLY A 438 -6.65 21.67 -22.64
CA GLY A 438 -5.25 21.70 -23.11
C GLY A 438 -4.76 20.31 -23.49
N TYR A 439 -4.83 19.34 -22.57
CA TYR A 439 -4.41 17.96 -22.83
C TYR A 439 -5.08 17.32 -24.05
N ARG A 440 -6.42 17.31 -24.11
CA ARG A 440 -7.14 16.60 -25.19
C ARG A 440 -7.09 17.30 -26.54
N SER A 441 -6.73 18.59 -26.58
CA SER A 441 -6.73 19.37 -27.84
C SER A 441 -5.47 19.11 -28.67
N PHE A 442 -4.34 18.78 -28.02
CA PHE A 442 -3.12 18.46 -28.74
C PHE A 442 -3.12 17.03 -29.28
N PRO A 443 -2.49 16.77 -30.46
CA PRO A 443 -2.53 15.46 -31.12
C PRO A 443 -2.00 14.27 -30.29
N THR A 444 -1.11 14.54 -29.35
CA THR A 444 -0.51 13.55 -28.43
C THR A 444 -1.41 13.22 -27.25
N GLY A 445 -2.41 14.06 -26.96
CA GLY A 445 -3.20 13.97 -25.73
C GLY A 445 -2.47 14.52 -24.50
N ILE A 446 -1.41 15.32 -24.67
CA ILE A 446 -0.59 15.92 -23.60
C ILE A 446 -0.54 17.44 -23.81
N MET A 447 -0.68 18.20 -22.72
CA MET A 447 -0.59 19.67 -22.75
C MET A 447 0.88 20.15 -22.77
N PRO A 448 1.23 21.14 -23.61
CA PRO A 448 2.52 21.82 -23.57
C PRO A 448 2.80 22.53 -22.25
N GLU A 449 4.07 22.75 -21.95
CA GLU A 449 4.53 23.49 -20.78
C GLU A 449 4.03 24.95 -20.78
N ARG A 450 4.01 25.65 -21.92
CA ARG A 450 3.51 27.03 -22.06
C ARG A 450 2.76 27.24 -23.36
N LEU A 451 1.58 27.86 -23.31
CA LEU A 451 0.72 28.14 -24.46
C LEU A 451 -0.03 29.46 -24.33
N ASN A 452 -0.41 30.06 -25.47
CA ASN A 452 -1.29 31.22 -25.52
C ASN A 452 -2.63 30.89 -26.17
N MET A 453 -3.67 31.57 -25.70
CA MET A 453 -5.03 31.49 -26.24
C MET A 453 -5.60 32.90 -26.34
N VAL A 454 -6.61 33.11 -27.19
CA VAL A 454 -7.28 34.41 -27.27
C VAL A 454 -8.30 34.54 -26.14
N ALA A 455 -8.22 35.59 -25.34
CA ALA A 455 -9.22 35.87 -24.31
C ALA A 455 -10.52 36.40 -24.90
N CYS A 456 -11.64 35.89 -24.41
CA CYS A 456 -12.96 36.49 -24.63
C CYS A 456 -13.15 37.73 -23.76
N ASP A 457 -13.97 38.66 -24.23
CA ASP A 457 -14.25 39.93 -23.55
C ASP A 457 -15.04 39.72 -22.24
N SER A 458 -15.65 38.54 -22.06
CA SER A 458 -16.38 38.14 -20.87
C SER A 458 -16.11 36.68 -20.51
N VAL A 459 -16.13 36.39 -19.21
CA VAL A 459 -16.04 35.02 -18.69
C VAL A 459 -17.33 34.19 -18.85
N GLU A 460 -18.46 34.86 -19.13
CA GLU A 460 -19.78 34.23 -19.27
C GLU A 460 -20.19 34.04 -20.74
N LYS A 461 -19.87 35.01 -21.60
CA LYS A 461 -20.19 34.98 -23.04
C LYS A 461 -18.91 34.93 -23.86
N CYS A 462 -18.78 33.89 -24.67
CA CYS A 462 -17.57 33.65 -25.45
C CYS A 462 -17.94 32.90 -26.73
N GLU A 463 -18.37 33.61 -27.75
CA GLU A 463 -18.64 33.02 -29.06
C GLU A 463 -17.34 32.92 -29.85
N TRP A 464 -17.23 31.88 -30.69
CA TRP A 464 -16.10 31.74 -31.59
C TRP A 464 -16.15 32.82 -32.67
N ASP A 465 -15.11 33.65 -32.73
CA ASP A 465 -14.89 34.64 -33.79
C ASP A 465 -13.61 34.30 -34.54
N GLU A 466 -13.78 33.74 -35.74
CA GLU A 466 -12.67 33.31 -36.60
C GLU A 466 -11.82 34.50 -37.09
N ILE A 467 -12.44 35.66 -37.31
CA ILE A 467 -11.73 36.87 -37.76
C ILE A 467 -10.84 37.38 -36.63
N LYS A 468 -11.40 37.52 -35.42
CA LYS A 468 -10.63 37.94 -34.24
C LYS A 468 -9.51 36.94 -33.92
N PHE A 469 -9.78 35.63 -34.02
CA PHE A 469 -8.74 34.62 -33.83
C PHE A 469 -7.60 34.76 -34.84
N ASP A 470 -7.93 34.96 -36.12
CA ASP A 470 -6.96 35.12 -37.19
C ASP A 470 -6.15 36.41 -37.05
N GLU A 471 -6.77 37.50 -36.60
CA GLU A 471 -6.09 38.75 -36.25
C GLU A 471 -5.11 38.55 -35.09
N GLU A 472 -5.55 37.96 -33.98
CA GLU A 472 -4.70 37.76 -32.80
C GLU A 472 -3.57 36.76 -33.04
N ARG A 473 -3.84 35.65 -33.75
CA ARG A 473 -2.77 34.69 -34.11
C ARG A 473 -1.73 35.32 -35.04
N SER A 474 -2.14 36.25 -35.94
CA SER A 474 -1.21 36.92 -36.85
C SER A 474 -0.21 37.84 -36.14
N LYS A 475 -0.54 38.30 -34.93
CA LYS A 475 0.36 39.08 -34.06
C LYS A 475 1.42 38.21 -33.38
N GLN A 476 1.23 36.89 -33.34
CA GLN A 476 2.12 35.95 -32.66
C GLN A 476 3.12 35.36 -33.67
N HIS A 477 4.36 35.85 -33.67
CA HIS A 477 5.41 35.38 -34.60
C HIS A 477 5.81 33.90 -34.39
N GLU A 478 5.47 33.32 -33.24
CA GLU A 478 5.77 31.93 -32.87
C GLU A 478 4.67 30.95 -33.28
N TRP A 479 3.52 31.44 -33.77
CA TRP A 479 2.40 30.59 -34.18
C TRP A 479 2.83 29.60 -35.27
N LYS A 480 2.24 28.40 -35.22
CA LYS A 480 2.48 27.33 -36.19
C LYS A 480 1.14 26.81 -36.72
N GLU A 481 1.07 26.56 -38.01
CA GLU A 481 -0.14 26.09 -38.71
C GLU A 481 -0.70 24.77 -38.14
N HIS A 482 0.16 23.92 -37.56
CA HIS A 482 -0.26 22.64 -36.99
C HIS A 482 -0.89 22.74 -35.60
N LEU A 483 -0.93 23.93 -34.98
CA LEU A 483 -1.55 24.12 -33.67
C LEU A 483 -3.08 23.99 -33.78
N PRO A 484 -3.76 23.39 -32.79
CA PRO A 484 -5.21 23.32 -32.77
C PRO A 484 -5.85 24.71 -32.74
N LEU A 485 -7.06 24.84 -33.32
CA LEU A 485 -7.84 26.08 -33.23
C LEU A 485 -8.10 26.48 -31.78
N GLY A 486 -8.04 27.78 -31.49
CA GLY A 486 -8.13 28.33 -30.14
C GLY A 486 -6.78 28.53 -29.44
N PHE A 487 -5.69 28.00 -30.02
CA PHE A 487 -4.32 28.19 -29.52
C PHE A 487 -3.52 29.07 -30.48
N THR A 488 -2.94 30.15 -29.96
CA THR A 488 -2.15 31.11 -30.76
C THR A 488 -0.64 30.87 -30.64
N THR A 489 -0.19 30.13 -29.62
CA THR A 489 1.19 29.63 -29.53
C THR A 489 1.23 28.34 -28.70
N ALA A 490 2.36 27.63 -28.79
CA ALA A 490 2.84 26.70 -27.78
C ALA A 490 4.31 27.06 -27.53
N LYS A 491 4.53 28.19 -26.82
CA LYS A 491 5.86 28.80 -26.62
C LYS A 491 6.88 27.81 -26.07
N ASP A 492 6.43 26.96 -25.17
CA ASP A 492 7.21 25.82 -24.71
C ASP A 492 6.44 24.53 -25.03
N PRO A 493 6.76 23.84 -26.13
CA PRO A 493 6.05 22.66 -26.58
C PRO A 493 6.39 21.40 -25.76
N ARG A 494 7.28 21.50 -24.76
CA ARG A 494 7.74 20.37 -23.97
C ARG A 494 6.66 19.85 -23.02
N TYR A 495 6.86 18.63 -22.53
CA TYR A 495 6.15 18.10 -21.35
C TYR A 495 7.17 17.43 -20.44
N LEU A 496 7.29 17.92 -19.21
CA LEU A 496 8.37 17.56 -18.29
C LEU A 496 7.95 16.52 -17.25
N LEU A 497 6.91 15.71 -17.52
CA LEU A 497 6.32 14.73 -16.58
C LEU A 497 5.54 15.36 -15.41
N ARG A 498 5.16 16.63 -15.54
CA ARG A 498 4.57 17.42 -14.45
C ARG A 498 3.16 16.97 -14.00
N PRO A 499 2.80 17.25 -12.73
CA PRO A 499 1.58 16.74 -12.10
C PRO A 499 0.38 17.69 -12.05
N GLU A 500 0.52 19.00 -12.28
CA GLU A 500 -0.45 19.99 -11.75
C GLU A 500 -1.86 19.81 -12.33
N ALA A 501 -1.96 19.37 -13.59
CA ALA A 501 -3.24 19.01 -14.20
C ALA A 501 -3.87 17.75 -13.56
N ILE A 502 -3.09 16.71 -13.26
CA ILE A 502 -3.62 15.50 -12.62
C ILE A 502 -3.91 15.73 -11.13
N GLU A 503 -3.16 16.60 -10.45
CA GLU A 503 -3.49 17.06 -9.09
C GLU A 503 -4.92 17.63 -9.07
N SER A 504 -5.19 18.63 -9.92
CA SER A 504 -6.51 19.25 -9.97
C SER A 504 -7.63 18.26 -10.33
N VAL A 505 -7.38 17.33 -11.25
CA VAL A 505 -8.33 16.24 -11.56
C VAL A 505 -8.59 15.34 -10.35
N PHE A 506 -7.54 14.98 -9.58
CA PHE A 506 -7.66 14.23 -8.35
C PHE A 506 -8.48 14.99 -7.29
N ILE A 507 -8.15 16.25 -7.02
CA ILE A 507 -8.87 17.09 -6.06
C ILE A 507 -10.33 17.23 -6.49
N MET A 508 -10.60 17.50 -7.76
CA MET A 508 -11.96 17.62 -8.28
C MET A 508 -12.77 16.32 -8.09
N TYR A 509 -12.16 15.16 -8.35
CA TYR A 509 -12.81 13.88 -8.06
C TYR A 509 -13.14 13.73 -6.57
N ARG A 510 -12.19 14.04 -5.69
CA ARG A 510 -12.38 13.92 -4.22
C ARG A 510 -13.42 14.92 -3.69
N VAL A 511 -13.51 16.12 -4.26
CA VAL A 511 -14.40 17.20 -3.83
C VAL A 511 -15.84 17.04 -4.34
N THR A 512 -15.99 16.57 -5.59
CA THR A 512 -17.30 16.51 -6.29
C THR A 512 -17.89 15.11 -6.37
N GLY A 513 -17.05 14.06 -6.36
CA GLY A 513 -17.44 12.69 -6.61
C GLY A 513 -17.82 12.37 -8.06
N ASP A 514 -17.65 13.31 -8.99
CA ASP A 514 -18.06 13.13 -10.38
C ASP A 514 -17.15 12.12 -11.11
N PRO A 515 -17.69 11.03 -11.65
CA PRO A 515 -16.90 10.00 -12.34
C PRO A 515 -16.23 10.49 -13.63
N ILE A 516 -16.60 11.66 -14.18
CA ILE A 516 -15.92 12.22 -15.34
C ILE A 516 -14.42 12.40 -15.09
N TRP A 517 -14.04 12.79 -13.87
CA TRP A 517 -12.64 13.00 -13.48
C TRP A 517 -11.83 11.70 -13.53
N LEU A 518 -12.43 10.56 -13.18
CA LEU A 518 -11.81 9.24 -13.35
C LEU A 518 -11.55 8.90 -14.82
N LYS A 519 -12.48 9.28 -15.71
CA LYS A 519 -12.31 9.08 -17.15
C LYS A 519 -11.20 9.99 -17.69
N ARG A 520 -11.22 11.28 -17.35
CA ARG A 520 -10.21 12.25 -17.79
C ARG A 520 -8.81 11.89 -17.31
N GLY A 521 -8.65 11.56 -16.03
CA GLY A 521 -7.37 11.10 -15.51
C GLY A 521 -6.89 9.81 -16.19
N TRP A 522 -7.78 8.89 -16.56
CA TRP A 522 -7.37 7.70 -17.31
C TRP A 522 -6.94 8.00 -18.75
N GLU A 523 -7.60 8.95 -19.41
CA GLU A 523 -7.20 9.44 -20.74
C GLU A 523 -5.82 10.08 -20.68
N MET A 524 -5.58 10.96 -19.70
CA MET A 524 -4.28 11.60 -19.46
C MET A 524 -3.19 10.57 -19.16
N PHE A 525 -3.42 9.64 -18.23
CA PHE A 525 -2.45 8.60 -17.87
C PHE A 525 -2.00 7.79 -19.09
N LYS A 526 -2.95 7.34 -19.93
CA LYS A 526 -2.61 6.59 -21.14
C LYS A 526 -1.82 7.43 -22.15
N ALA A 527 -2.18 8.71 -22.31
CA ALA A 527 -1.48 9.60 -23.23
C ALA A 527 -0.04 9.83 -22.77
N ILE A 528 0.14 10.16 -21.48
CA ILE A 528 1.45 10.38 -20.86
C ILE A 528 2.30 9.11 -20.96
N VAL A 529 1.86 7.98 -20.40
CA VAL A 529 2.64 6.72 -20.40
C VAL A 529 3.01 6.29 -21.82
N ASN A 530 2.12 6.44 -22.80
CA ASN A 530 2.47 6.09 -24.19
C ASN A 530 3.42 7.11 -24.83
N GLY A 531 3.27 8.39 -24.54
CA GLY A 531 4.06 9.47 -25.14
C GLY A 531 5.47 9.58 -24.56
N THR A 532 5.66 9.19 -23.30
CA THR A 532 6.91 9.40 -22.56
C THR A 532 7.74 8.12 -22.39
N ARG A 533 7.24 6.96 -22.84
CA ARG A 533 7.95 5.68 -22.70
C ARG A 533 9.25 5.62 -23.50
N THR A 534 10.33 5.20 -22.85
CA THR A 534 11.68 5.05 -23.45
C THR A 534 11.94 3.61 -23.91
N GLY A 535 13.07 3.41 -24.61
CA GLY A 535 13.55 2.08 -24.99
C GLY A 535 13.93 1.18 -23.80
N LEU A 536 14.22 1.75 -22.63
CA LEU A 536 14.49 1.00 -21.39
C LEU A 536 13.20 0.58 -20.66
N GLY A 537 12.03 0.94 -21.20
CA GLY A 537 10.74 0.67 -20.54
C GLY A 537 10.41 1.65 -19.42
N THR A 538 11.18 2.73 -19.27
CA THR A 538 10.97 3.83 -18.31
C THR A 538 10.25 5.01 -18.98
N HIS A 539 10.13 6.16 -18.28
CA HIS A 539 9.50 7.37 -18.82
C HIS A 539 10.45 8.59 -18.80
N ALA A 540 10.33 9.46 -19.80
CA ALA A 540 11.21 10.62 -19.96
C ALA A 540 10.43 11.87 -20.36
N SER A 541 10.99 13.06 -20.07
CA SER A 541 10.43 14.30 -20.59
C SER A 541 10.41 14.31 -22.13
N VAL A 542 9.47 15.05 -22.70
CA VAL A 542 9.23 15.11 -24.15
C VAL A 542 9.47 16.53 -24.66
N LYS A 543 10.14 16.65 -25.81
CA LYS A 543 10.52 17.94 -26.41
C LYS A 543 9.40 18.68 -27.13
N ASP A 544 8.46 17.96 -27.71
CA ASP A 544 7.35 18.56 -28.47
C ASP A 544 6.12 17.66 -28.46
N VAL A 545 5.08 18.09 -27.73
CA VAL A 545 3.79 17.40 -27.65
C VAL A 545 2.76 17.89 -28.67
N THR A 546 3.11 18.90 -29.47
CA THR A 546 2.19 19.55 -30.41
C THR A 546 2.00 18.76 -31.71
N ARG A 547 2.82 17.73 -31.93
CA ARG A 547 2.82 16.91 -33.15
C ARG A 547 2.72 15.43 -32.81
N LYS A 548 1.84 14.71 -33.50
CA LYS A 548 1.74 13.26 -33.38
C LYS A 548 2.68 12.59 -34.38
N ILE A 549 3.85 12.17 -33.89
CA ILE A 549 4.81 11.35 -34.62
C ILE A 549 4.90 9.95 -33.96
N PRO A 550 5.37 8.90 -34.66
CA PRO A 550 5.39 7.54 -34.13
C PRO A 550 6.13 7.40 -32.78
N THR A 551 7.16 8.22 -32.57
CA THR A 551 7.89 8.30 -31.30
C THR A 551 8.23 9.76 -31.04
N LEU A 552 7.75 10.29 -29.91
CA LEU A 552 8.04 11.68 -29.54
C LEU A 552 9.53 11.83 -29.23
N THR A 553 10.12 12.97 -29.59
CA THR A 553 11.52 13.24 -29.24
C THR A 553 11.59 13.50 -27.74
N GLN A 554 12.42 12.73 -27.04
CA GLN A 554 12.55 12.80 -25.58
C GLN A 554 13.81 13.56 -25.18
N GLU A 555 13.82 14.09 -23.95
CA GLU A 555 15.04 14.48 -23.25
C GLU A 555 15.42 13.36 -22.29
N ASP A 556 16.72 13.15 -22.10
CA ASP A 556 17.20 12.05 -21.25
C ASP A 556 17.15 12.45 -19.77
N TYR A 557 15.94 12.70 -19.29
CA TYR A 557 15.73 13.24 -17.94
C TYR A 557 14.37 12.82 -17.36
N MET A 558 14.37 12.40 -16.09
CA MET A 558 13.19 12.07 -15.30
C MET A 558 13.28 12.78 -13.95
N GLU A 559 12.40 13.75 -13.73
CA GLU A 559 12.30 14.50 -12.48
C GLU A 559 11.78 13.65 -11.31
N SER A 560 12.16 14.00 -10.08
CA SER A 560 11.73 13.28 -8.86
C SER A 560 10.20 13.30 -8.69
N PHE A 561 9.55 14.42 -9.04
CA PHE A 561 8.10 14.58 -8.97
C PHE A 561 7.31 13.62 -9.86
N TRP A 562 7.94 12.95 -10.83
CA TRP A 562 7.29 11.86 -11.55
C TRP A 562 6.79 10.78 -10.57
N PHE A 563 7.63 10.45 -9.58
CA PHE A 563 7.31 9.50 -8.52
C PHE A 563 6.52 10.14 -7.38
N ALA A 564 6.93 11.32 -6.92
CA ALA A 564 6.32 11.96 -5.76
C ALA A 564 4.91 12.47 -6.07
N GLU A 565 4.64 12.94 -7.28
CA GLU A 565 3.42 13.67 -7.59
C GLU A 565 2.59 13.00 -8.67
N THR A 566 3.13 12.91 -9.89
CA THR A 566 2.34 12.52 -11.07
C THR A 566 1.77 11.12 -10.91
N LEU A 567 2.61 10.13 -10.58
CA LEU A 567 2.15 8.76 -10.33
C LEU A 567 1.35 8.64 -9.03
N LYS A 568 1.66 9.42 -7.99
CA LYS A 568 0.91 9.44 -6.73
C LYS A 568 -0.54 9.90 -6.96
N TYR A 569 -0.75 11.03 -7.64
CA TYR A 569 -2.09 11.55 -7.93
C TYR A 569 -2.87 10.62 -8.87
N PHE A 570 -2.24 10.03 -9.90
CA PHE A 570 -2.91 9.00 -10.70
C PHE A 570 -3.32 7.79 -9.85
N TYR A 571 -2.45 7.31 -8.96
CA TYR A 571 -2.75 6.18 -8.10
C TYR A 571 -3.88 6.52 -7.10
N LEU A 572 -3.85 7.70 -6.48
CA LEU A 572 -4.85 8.16 -5.53
C LEU A 572 -6.21 8.47 -6.16
N LEU A 573 -6.24 8.96 -7.41
CA LEU A 573 -7.45 9.15 -8.20
C LEU A 573 -8.19 7.81 -8.36
N PHE A 574 -7.45 6.73 -8.60
CA PHE A 574 -8.01 5.38 -8.71
C PHE A 574 -7.98 4.60 -7.39
N SER A 575 -7.63 5.20 -6.26
CA SER A 575 -7.69 4.54 -4.95
C SER A 575 -9.07 4.68 -4.31
N PRO A 576 -9.42 3.85 -3.31
CA PRO A 576 -10.59 4.13 -2.48
C PRO A 576 -10.48 5.54 -1.88
N PRO A 577 -11.57 6.35 -1.88
CA PRO A 577 -11.53 7.75 -1.42
C PRO A 577 -11.17 7.97 0.05
N ASP A 578 -11.09 6.90 0.85
CA ASP A 578 -10.64 6.97 2.24
C ASP A 578 -9.12 6.82 2.38
N ILE A 579 -8.40 6.38 1.35
CA ILE A 579 -6.92 6.41 1.31
C ILE A 579 -6.48 7.86 1.11
N ILE A 580 -5.68 8.37 2.04
CA ILE A 580 -5.20 9.76 2.10
C ILE A 580 -6.36 10.74 1.88
N SER A 581 -7.33 10.69 2.79
CA SER A 581 -8.51 11.55 2.78
C SER A 581 -8.12 13.03 2.96
N LEU A 582 -8.66 13.92 2.12
CA LEU A 582 -8.43 15.37 2.24
C LEU A 582 -9.04 15.98 3.53
N ASP A 583 -9.87 15.22 4.25
CA ASP A 583 -10.36 15.64 5.57
C ASP A 583 -9.33 15.38 6.69
N ASP A 584 -8.38 14.46 6.45
CA ASP A 584 -7.44 13.96 7.44
C ASP A 584 -6.00 14.39 7.13
N PHE A 585 -5.69 14.62 5.85
CA PHE A 585 -4.38 15.04 5.36
C PHE A 585 -4.44 16.38 4.62
N VAL A 586 -3.31 17.06 4.57
CA VAL A 586 -3.05 18.21 3.70
C VAL A 586 -1.77 17.92 2.93
N PHE A 587 -1.83 18.00 1.59
CA PHE A 587 -0.65 17.82 0.75
C PHE A 587 0.20 19.09 0.75
N ASN A 588 1.52 18.98 0.81
CA ASN A 588 2.41 20.08 0.44
C ASN A 588 2.42 20.29 -1.09
N THR A 589 3.28 21.17 -1.62
CA THR A 589 3.33 21.47 -3.07
C THR A 589 4.00 20.35 -3.89
N GLU A 590 4.77 19.46 -3.25
CA GLU A 590 5.39 18.27 -3.87
C GLU A 590 4.59 16.99 -3.58
N ALA A 591 3.27 17.13 -3.44
CA ALA A 591 2.32 16.05 -3.15
C ALA A 591 2.62 15.18 -1.90
N HIS A 592 3.30 15.72 -0.89
CA HIS A 592 3.55 15.01 0.38
C HIS A 592 2.41 15.22 1.39
N PRO A 593 1.68 14.18 1.83
CA PRO A 593 0.54 14.34 2.73
C PRO A 593 0.96 14.46 4.20
N PHE A 594 0.74 15.62 4.81
CA PHE A 594 0.88 15.83 6.25
C PHE A 594 -0.42 15.55 6.99
N LEU A 595 -0.31 14.93 8.15
CA LEU A 595 -1.46 14.63 9.00
C LEU A 595 -1.99 15.92 9.64
N ARG A 596 -3.29 16.19 9.48
CA ARG A 596 -3.95 17.33 10.12
C ARG A 596 -4.13 17.06 11.62
N THR A 597 -3.89 18.07 12.46
CA THR A 597 -4.07 17.97 13.91
C THR A 597 -5.55 18.06 14.32
N ASN A 598 -6.33 16.98 14.14
CA ASN A 598 -7.72 16.92 14.61
C ASN A 598 -7.83 16.50 16.09
N ILE A 599 -8.98 16.80 16.74
CA ILE A 599 -9.30 16.48 18.16
C ILE A 599 -9.14 14.97 18.48
N SER A 600 -9.21 14.09 17.48
CA SER A 600 -8.92 12.65 17.58
C SER A 600 -7.42 12.33 17.66
N GLY A 601 -6.58 13.04 16.90
CA GLY A 601 -5.12 12.84 16.87
C GLY A 601 -4.45 13.15 18.22
N GLN A 602 -4.87 14.24 18.88
CA GLN A 602 -4.33 14.60 20.20
C GLN A 602 -4.64 13.57 21.31
N LYS A 603 -5.70 12.75 21.15
CA LYS A 603 -6.00 11.66 22.09
C LYS A 603 -5.15 10.42 21.82
N GLU A 604 -4.82 10.13 20.56
CA GLU A 604 -3.92 9.04 20.17
C GLU A 604 -2.47 9.37 20.61
N GLU A 605 -2.01 10.59 20.32
CA GLU A 605 -0.66 11.08 20.60
C GLU A 605 -0.38 11.19 22.11
N LYS A 606 -1.31 11.75 22.90
CA LYS A 606 -1.20 11.78 24.38
C LYS A 606 -1.31 10.39 25.03
N ARG A 607 -1.93 9.42 24.35
CA ARG A 607 -2.06 8.03 24.83
C ARG A 607 -0.81 7.21 24.53
N ILE A 608 -0.09 7.53 23.44
CA ILE A 608 1.22 6.98 23.09
C ILE A 608 2.29 7.52 24.06
N VAL A 609 2.35 8.84 24.28
CA VAL A 609 3.30 9.45 25.23
C VAL A 609 3.09 8.96 26.67
N ARG A 610 1.83 8.74 27.11
CA ARG A 610 1.54 8.11 28.42
C ARG A 610 1.86 6.62 28.48
N ARG A 611 1.78 5.88 27.37
CA ARG A 611 2.22 4.48 27.30
C ARG A 611 3.74 4.35 27.39
N MET A 612 4.51 5.33 26.88
CA MET A 612 5.96 5.32 26.98
C MET A 612 6.48 5.40 28.42
N SER A 613 5.70 5.95 29.37
CA SER A 613 6.13 6.04 30.78
C SER A 613 5.85 4.79 31.62
N THR A 614 5.15 3.77 31.11
CA THR A 614 4.70 2.61 31.93
C THR A 614 4.58 1.28 31.19
N VAL A 615 5.31 1.05 30.09
CA VAL A 615 5.38 -0.30 29.51
C VAL A 615 6.64 -1.01 29.99
N THR A 616 6.48 -1.62 31.17
CA THR A 616 7.26 -2.80 31.55
C THR A 616 6.95 -3.90 30.53
N VAL A 617 8.01 -4.44 29.94
CA VAL A 617 8.03 -5.60 29.04
C VAL A 617 7.12 -6.72 29.57
N THR A 618 6.08 -7.10 28.81
CA THR A 618 5.46 -8.42 28.92
C THR A 618 4.81 -8.84 27.59
N SER A 619 5.58 -9.58 26.78
CA SER A 619 5.04 -10.58 25.87
C SER A 619 6.05 -11.72 25.76
N THR A 620 6.13 -12.53 26.80
CA THR A 620 6.82 -13.82 26.75
C THR A 620 5.89 -14.86 26.13
N ALA A 621 5.90 -14.96 24.81
CA ALA A 621 5.88 -16.29 24.22
C ALA A 621 7.31 -16.83 24.40
N LEU A 622 7.45 -17.99 25.06
CA LEU A 622 8.76 -18.59 25.30
C LEU A 622 9.45 -18.84 23.96
N GLU A 623 10.46 -18.03 23.63
CA GLU A 623 11.42 -18.37 22.59
C GLU A 623 12.18 -19.62 23.03
N ALA A 624 12.14 -20.64 22.18
CA ALA A 624 12.98 -21.80 22.31
C ALA A 624 14.44 -21.36 22.18
N LEU A 625 15.28 -21.57 23.19
CA LEU A 625 16.71 -21.35 23.03
C LEU A 625 17.25 -22.35 22.00
N PRO A 626 17.87 -21.89 20.89
CA PRO A 626 18.39 -22.79 19.86
C PRO A 626 19.58 -23.60 20.41
N PRO A 627 19.81 -24.83 19.95
CA PRO A 627 20.97 -25.60 20.34
C PRO A 627 22.28 -24.89 19.92
N PRO A 628 23.39 -25.03 20.67
CA PRO A 628 24.67 -24.44 20.30
C PRO A 628 25.08 -24.82 18.87
N GLY A 629 25.45 -23.83 18.05
CA GLY A 629 25.85 -24.02 16.66
C GLY A 629 24.72 -24.04 15.63
N GLN A 630 23.46 -23.89 16.05
CA GLN A 630 22.34 -23.67 15.12
C GLN A 630 22.51 -22.31 14.42
N PRO A 631 22.43 -22.24 13.08
CA PRO A 631 22.38 -20.99 12.33
C PRO A 631 21.28 -20.09 12.85
N ASP A 632 21.45 -18.78 12.70
CA ASP A 632 20.43 -17.80 13.05
C ASP A 632 19.25 -17.86 12.05
N ILE A 633 18.37 -18.86 12.26
CA ILE A 633 17.19 -19.14 11.46
C ILE A 633 16.04 -19.53 12.39
N SER A 634 14.87 -18.94 12.12
CA SER A 634 13.65 -19.19 12.89
C SER A 634 12.56 -19.80 12.01
N TYR A 635 11.44 -20.20 12.65
CA TYR A 635 10.25 -20.63 11.92
C TYR A 635 9.71 -19.57 10.98
N HIS A 636 9.81 -18.28 11.35
CA HIS A 636 9.46 -17.16 10.50
C HIS A 636 10.69 -16.78 9.67
N PRO A 637 10.70 -17.04 8.35
CA PRO A 637 11.79 -16.61 7.47
C PRO A 637 12.05 -15.11 7.58
N ASP A 638 13.33 -14.79 7.58
CA ASP A 638 13.91 -13.46 7.69
C ASP A 638 14.72 -13.20 6.42
N TYR A 639 14.32 -12.16 5.68
CA TYR A 639 14.82 -11.93 4.33
C TYR A 639 16.25 -11.40 4.37
N GLU A 640 16.54 -10.52 5.33
CA GLU A 640 17.87 -9.95 5.53
C GLU A 640 18.86 -11.05 5.92
N LYS A 641 18.48 -11.93 6.87
CA LYS A 641 19.32 -13.07 7.26
C LYS A 641 19.55 -14.03 6.09
N TRP A 642 18.55 -14.24 5.24
CA TRP A 642 18.70 -15.04 4.03
C TRP A 642 19.66 -14.41 3.02
N GLN A 643 19.51 -13.12 2.72
CA GLN A 643 20.40 -12.40 1.79
C GLN A 643 21.84 -12.33 2.32
N ALA A 644 22.03 -12.03 3.61
CA ALA A 644 23.34 -12.03 4.25
C ALA A 644 23.99 -13.42 4.20
N ARG A 645 23.21 -14.48 4.38
CA ARG A 645 23.69 -15.86 4.28
C ARG A 645 24.10 -16.23 2.85
N ILE A 646 23.32 -15.82 1.84
CA ILE A 646 23.67 -15.98 0.42
C ILE A 646 25.00 -15.30 0.14
N ALA A 647 25.13 -14.02 0.50
CA ALA A 647 26.33 -13.23 0.23
C ALA A 647 27.58 -13.85 0.87
N ARG A 648 27.48 -14.24 2.15
CA ARG A 648 28.57 -14.90 2.88
C ARG A 648 28.98 -16.22 2.22
N ARG A 649 28.03 -17.11 1.90
CA ARG A 649 28.34 -18.42 1.30
C ARG A 649 28.88 -18.29 -0.12
N GLN A 650 28.43 -17.30 -0.90
CA GLN A 650 28.99 -17.02 -2.21
C GLN A 650 30.43 -16.47 -2.12
N GLN A 651 30.72 -15.65 -1.10
CA GLN A 651 32.05 -15.10 -0.86
C GLN A 651 33.06 -16.15 -0.38
N GLU A 652 32.63 -17.13 0.42
CA GLU A 652 33.45 -18.26 0.88
C GLU A 652 33.99 -19.12 -0.28
N GLY A 653 33.35 -19.04 -1.46
CA GLY A 653 33.75 -19.76 -2.67
C GLY A 653 33.51 -21.27 -2.58
N ASN A 654 33.98 -22.02 -3.59
CA ASN A 654 33.89 -23.49 -3.66
C ASN A 654 32.47 -24.10 -3.69
N LEU A 655 31.44 -23.32 -4.06
CA LEU A 655 30.09 -23.84 -4.26
C LEU A 655 30.00 -24.62 -5.59
N PRO A 656 29.34 -25.80 -5.62
CA PRO A 656 29.08 -26.51 -6.87
C PRO A 656 28.31 -25.64 -7.87
N THR A 657 28.83 -25.55 -9.11
CA THR A 657 28.24 -24.73 -10.18
C THR A 657 27.33 -25.51 -11.12
N SER A 658 27.19 -26.83 -10.91
CA SER A 658 26.31 -27.71 -11.68
C SER A 658 25.42 -28.50 -10.72
N ILE A 659 24.25 -28.92 -11.18
CA ILE A 659 23.35 -29.77 -10.38
C ILE A 659 23.98 -31.16 -10.09
N PRO A 660 23.52 -31.89 -9.06
CA PRO A 660 24.04 -33.22 -8.75
C PRO A 660 23.80 -34.23 -9.88
N LYS A 661 24.72 -35.19 -10.02
CA LYS A 661 24.60 -36.23 -11.07
C LYS A 661 23.29 -37.02 -10.91
N GLY A 662 22.56 -37.15 -12.02
CA GLY A 662 21.29 -37.87 -12.08
C GLY A 662 20.05 -36.99 -11.91
N PHE A 663 20.23 -35.71 -11.57
CA PHE A 663 19.13 -34.74 -11.45
C PHE A 663 18.83 -34.09 -12.81
N PRO A 664 17.57 -33.74 -13.09
CA PRO A 664 17.22 -33.06 -14.34
C PRO A 664 17.67 -31.61 -14.33
N GLU A 665 18.31 -31.14 -15.40
CA GLU A 665 18.71 -29.72 -15.54
C GLU A 665 17.51 -28.77 -15.52
N LYS A 666 16.37 -29.24 -16.04
CA LYS A 666 15.12 -28.50 -16.06
C LYS A 666 13.95 -29.47 -16.06
N LEU A 667 12.93 -29.14 -15.28
CA LEU A 667 11.61 -29.77 -15.32
C LEU A 667 10.73 -29.06 -16.35
N THR A 668 9.93 -29.84 -17.07
CA THR A 668 9.06 -29.36 -18.15
C THR A 668 7.68 -29.99 -18.03
N GLY A 669 6.64 -29.24 -18.35
CA GLY A 669 5.25 -29.72 -18.31
C GLY A 669 4.34 -28.69 -17.65
N ASP A 670 3.08 -29.06 -17.48
CA ASP A 670 2.03 -28.15 -17.01
C ASP A 670 2.14 -27.80 -15.52
N LEU A 671 2.92 -28.54 -14.75
CA LEU A 671 3.30 -28.18 -13.38
C LEU A 671 4.32 -27.03 -13.33
N VAL A 672 4.92 -26.61 -14.44
CA VAL A 672 5.85 -25.47 -14.47
C VAL A 672 5.06 -24.21 -14.80
N TRP A 673 4.65 -23.49 -13.77
CA TRP A 673 3.88 -22.25 -13.92
C TRP A 673 4.34 -21.18 -12.92
N ASP A 674 4.03 -19.94 -13.26
CA ASP A 674 4.22 -18.76 -12.41
C ASP A 674 2.86 -18.27 -11.89
N GLY A 675 2.80 -17.85 -10.64
CA GLY A 675 1.57 -17.42 -9.99
C GLY A 675 0.93 -16.19 -10.62
N GLU A 676 1.73 -15.33 -11.28
CA GLU A 676 1.22 -14.14 -11.97
C GLU A 676 0.49 -14.47 -13.27
N THR A 677 0.92 -15.53 -13.97
CA THR A 677 0.45 -15.84 -15.34
C THR A 677 -0.39 -17.12 -15.43
N ILE A 678 -0.47 -17.92 -14.36
CA ILE A 678 -1.22 -19.18 -14.37
C ILE A 678 -2.70 -18.98 -14.74
N ALA A 679 -3.29 -17.84 -14.34
CA ALA A 679 -4.67 -17.47 -14.65
C ALA A 679 -4.94 -17.23 -16.14
N ASP A 680 -3.89 -16.96 -16.93
CA ASP A 680 -4.01 -16.73 -18.37
C ASP A 680 -4.22 -18.05 -19.13
N LYS A 681 -3.84 -19.18 -18.52
CA LYS A 681 -3.88 -20.52 -19.14
C LYS A 681 -4.92 -21.44 -18.51
N TYR A 682 -5.14 -21.35 -17.20
CA TYR A 682 -6.00 -22.29 -16.48
C TYR A 682 -7.09 -21.56 -15.69
N ASP A 683 -8.32 -22.06 -15.81
CA ASP A 683 -9.38 -21.81 -14.83
C ASP A 683 -9.41 -22.97 -13.84
N TRP A 684 -8.90 -22.73 -12.64
CA TRP A 684 -8.85 -23.73 -11.57
C TRP A 684 -10.11 -23.74 -10.69
N THR A 685 -11.15 -22.96 -11.02
CA THR A 685 -12.38 -22.91 -10.23
C THR A 685 -13.51 -23.63 -10.95
N PHE A 686 -13.94 -24.76 -10.41
CA PHE A 686 -15.15 -25.44 -10.86
C PHE A 686 -16.34 -25.01 -10.01
N VAL A 687 -17.31 -24.34 -10.62
CA VAL A 687 -18.53 -23.87 -9.93
C VAL A 687 -19.64 -24.92 -10.07
N PHE A 688 -20.18 -25.39 -8.95
CA PHE A 688 -21.32 -26.29 -8.97
C PHE A 688 -22.55 -25.63 -9.59
N SER A 689 -23.23 -26.35 -10.48
CA SER A 689 -24.52 -25.93 -11.00
C SER A 689 -25.63 -26.26 -9.99
N THR A 690 -26.84 -25.77 -10.26
CA THR A 690 -28.03 -26.10 -9.48
C THR A 690 -28.31 -27.60 -9.47
N GLU A 691 -28.05 -28.29 -10.58
CA GLU A 691 -28.22 -29.74 -10.73
C GLU A 691 -27.18 -30.51 -9.93
N HIS A 692 -25.92 -30.07 -9.96
CA HIS A 692 -24.86 -30.66 -9.13
C HIS A 692 -25.17 -30.54 -7.64
N LEU A 693 -25.68 -29.39 -7.18
CA LEU A 693 -26.06 -29.19 -5.79
C LEU A 693 -27.25 -30.08 -5.39
N ALA A 694 -28.26 -30.20 -6.25
CA ALA A 694 -29.40 -31.08 -6.01
C ALA A 694 -29.01 -32.57 -5.97
N GLU A 695 -28.03 -32.96 -6.81
CA GLU A 695 -27.45 -34.31 -6.80
C GLU A 695 -26.70 -34.59 -5.49
N ILE A 696 -25.90 -33.62 -5.01
CA ILE A 696 -25.22 -33.71 -3.70
C ILE A 696 -26.24 -33.89 -2.57
N ASP A 697 -27.37 -33.18 -2.60
CA ASP A 697 -28.44 -33.35 -1.61
C ASP A 697 -29.04 -34.76 -1.61
N GLN A 698 -29.27 -35.32 -2.82
CA GLN A 698 -29.77 -36.69 -2.98
C GLN A 698 -28.75 -37.71 -2.47
N ALA A 699 -27.46 -37.50 -2.72
CA ALA A 699 -26.39 -38.36 -2.21
C ALA A 699 -26.28 -38.32 -0.68
N VAL A 700 -26.44 -37.14 -0.05
CA VAL A 700 -26.53 -36.99 1.41
C VAL A 700 -27.73 -37.77 1.97
N ALA A 701 -28.91 -37.59 1.35
CA ALA A 701 -30.12 -38.30 1.77
C ALA A 701 -29.97 -39.83 1.62
N HIS A 702 -29.38 -40.28 0.51
CA HIS A 702 -29.10 -41.69 0.26
C HIS A 702 -28.17 -42.28 1.34
N PHE A 703 -27.01 -41.65 1.59
CA PHE A 703 -26.05 -42.13 2.59
C PHE A 703 -26.68 -42.22 3.98
N LYS A 704 -27.41 -41.17 4.41
CA LYS A 704 -28.10 -41.17 5.71
C LYS A 704 -29.16 -42.28 5.79
N GLY A 705 -29.85 -42.56 4.68
CA GLY A 705 -30.82 -43.66 4.59
C GLY A 705 -30.22 -45.06 4.75
N LEU A 706 -28.92 -45.24 4.48
CA LEU A 706 -28.22 -46.52 4.68
C LEU A 706 -27.91 -46.83 6.15
N ASN A 707 -27.97 -45.83 7.04
CA ASN A 707 -27.65 -45.94 8.46
C ASN A 707 -26.29 -46.62 8.73
N LYS A 708 -25.28 -46.28 7.92
CA LYS A 708 -23.90 -46.78 8.01
C LYS A 708 -23.00 -45.76 8.75
N PRO A 709 -21.89 -46.21 9.38
CA PRO A 709 -20.94 -45.28 10.00
C PRO A 709 -20.29 -44.36 8.94
N LEU A 710 -19.86 -43.16 9.34
CA LEU A 710 -19.22 -42.17 8.45
C LEU A 710 -17.98 -42.72 7.71
N GLY A 711 -17.27 -43.69 8.31
CA GLY A 711 -16.14 -44.37 7.63
C GLY A 711 -16.55 -45.11 6.36
N ALA A 712 -17.83 -45.45 6.19
CA ALA A 712 -18.36 -46.17 5.03
C ALA A 712 -18.60 -45.28 3.80
N ILE A 713 -18.45 -43.95 3.92
CA ILE A 713 -18.64 -43.00 2.81
C ILE A 713 -17.62 -43.30 1.70
N ASN A 714 -18.13 -43.59 0.51
CA ASN A 714 -17.39 -43.89 -0.71
C ASN A 714 -18.29 -43.61 -1.94
N GLN A 715 -17.77 -43.85 -3.14
CA GLN A 715 -18.49 -43.57 -4.40
C GLN A 715 -19.80 -44.35 -4.58
N GLU A 716 -19.92 -45.54 -3.96
CA GLU A 716 -21.14 -46.37 -4.05
C GLU A 716 -22.22 -45.89 -3.07
N THR A 717 -21.80 -45.50 -1.87
CA THR A 717 -22.69 -45.08 -0.77
C THR A 717 -23.01 -43.59 -0.80
N PHE A 718 -22.31 -42.80 -1.63
CA PHE A 718 -22.56 -41.39 -1.91
C PHE A 718 -22.58 -41.18 -3.43
N PRO A 719 -23.61 -41.65 -4.16
CA PRO A 719 -23.59 -41.69 -5.62
C PRO A 719 -23.73 -40.29 -6.24
N LEU A 720 -22.84 -39.95 -7.17
CA LEU A 720 -22.86 -38.73 -7.99
C LEU A 720 -22.87 -39.06 -9.49
N PRO A 721 -23.93 -39.70 -10.04
CA PRO A 721 -23.99 -40.15 -11.43
C PRO A 721 -23.64 -39.09 -12.50
N THR A 722 -23.95 -37.80 -12.30
CA THR A 722 -23.68 -36.73 -13.26
C THR A 722 -22.39 -35.97 -12.95
N LEU A 723 -22.13 -35.69 -11.67
CA LEU A 723 -20.94 -34.95 -11.25
C LEU A 723 -19.65 -35.79 -11.22
N HIS A 724 -19.75 -37.13 -11.13
CA HIS A 724 -18.58 -38.02 -11.02
C HIS A 724 -17.58 -37.85 -12.17
N ALA A 725 -18.06 -37.80 -13.41
CA ALA A 725 -17.18 -37.69 -14.59
C ALA A 725 -16.29 -36.44 -14.53
N GLU A 726 -16.87 -35.33 -14.07
CA GLU A 726 -16.17 -34.06 -13.95
C GLU A 726 -15.17 -34.06 -12.78
N LEU A 727 -15.53 -34.68 -11.65
CA LEU A 727 -14.59 -34.88 -10.53
C LEU A 727 -13.41 -35.80 -10.91
N ARG A 728 -13.64 -36.82 -11.75
CA ARG A 728 -12.55 -37.63 -12.31
C ARG A 728 -11.67 -36.84 -13.27
N ARG A 729 -12.26 -35.99 -14.13
CA ARG A 729 -11.51 -35.07 -15.01
C ARG A 729 -10.61 -34.14 -14.20
N LEU A 730 -11.16 -33.51 -13.16
CA LEU A 730 -10.41 -32.63 -12.25
C LEU A 730 -9.32 -33.39 -11.47
N SER A 731 -9.57 -34.64 -11.05
CA SER A 731 -8.52 -35.46 -10.43
C SER A 731 -7.37 -35.78 -11.40
N ALA A 732 -7.68 -36.08 -12.67
CA ALA A 732 -6.63 -36.28 -13.67
C ALA A 732 -5.80 -34.99 -13.87
N GLU A 733 -6.45 -33.83 -13.92
CA GLU A 733 -5.80 -32.52 -14.02
C GLU A 733 -4.95 -32.20 -12.79
N LEU A 734 -5.37 -32.62 -11.59
CA LEU A 734 -4.60 -32.49 -10.36
C LEU A 734 -3.24 -33.23 -10.43
N HIS A 735 -3.17 -34.36 -11.13
CA HIS A 735 -1.96 -35.17 -11.22
C HIS A 735 -1.10 -34.89 -12.45
N SER A 736 -1.71 -34.43 -13.56
CA SER A 736 -1.04 -34.27 -14.86
C SER A 736 -1.04 -32.84 -15.41
N GLY A 737 -1.88 -31.96 -14.87
CA GLY A 737 -2.00 -30.55 -15.25
C GLY A 737 -1.25 -29.63 -14.29
N HIS A 738 -1.92 -28.56 -13.86
CA HIS A 738 -1.30 -27.49 -13.06
C HIS A 738 -1.29 -27.76 -11.54
N GLY A 739 -1.87 -28.86 -11.08
CA GLY A 739 -1.61 -29.40 -9.74
C GLY A 739 -2.54 -28.96 -8.61
N PHE A 740 -3.57 -28.16 -8.87
CA PHE A 740 -4.61 -27.84 -7.88
C PHE A 740 -5.94 -27.47 -8.54
N PHE A 741 -7.04 -27.46 -7.79
CA PHE A 741 -8.31 -26.86 -8.21
C PHE A 741 -9.20 -26.52 -6.99
N VAL A 742 -10.24 -25.72 -7.21
CA VAL A 742 -11.23 -25.32 -6.21
C VAL A 742 -12.64 -25.65 -6.71
N LEU A 743 -13.39 -26.42 -5.93
CA LEU A 743 -14.83 -26.58 -6.10
C LEU A 743 -15.55 -25.46 -5.34
N ARG A 744 -16.48 -24.75 -6.01
CA ARG A 744 -17.16 -23.58 -5.46
C ARG A 744 -18.68 -23.70 -5.56
N GLY A 745 -19.39 -23.22 -4.53
CA GLY A 745 -20.84 -23.04 -4.56
C GLY A 745 -21.63 -23.80 -3.48
N LEU A 746 -20.97 -24.53 -2.58
CA LEU A 746 -21.67 -25.18 -1.45
C LEU A 746 -22.10 -24.15 -0.41
N ASP A 747 -23.39 -24.15 -0.06
CA ASP A 747 -23.93 -23.37 1.06
C ASP A 747 -23.83 -24.17 2.36
N VAL A 748 -22.71 -24.03 3.05
CA VAL A 748 -22.40 -24.79 4.29
C VAL A 748 -23.40 -24.53 5.42
N ASP A 749 -24.07 -23.38 5.43
CA ASP A 749 -25.01 -23.01 6.49
C ASP A 749 -26.36 -23.72 6.32
N ARG A 750 -26.64 -24.24 5.12
CA ARG A 750 -27.84 -25.05 4.84
C ARG A 750 -27.75 -26.46 5.41
N TYR A 751 -26.54 -26.95 5.65
CA TYR A 751 -26.28 -28.31 6.08
C TYR A 751 -25.94 -28.38 7.57
N THR A 752 -26.35 -29.45 8.23
CA THR A 752 -25.84 -29.76 9.57
C THR A 752 -24.34 -30.01 9.53
N ARG A 753 -23.69 -30.00 10.70
CA ARG A 753 -22.25 -30.27 10.80
C ARG A 753 -21.88 -31.66 10.29
N GLU A 754 -22.70 -32.66 10.61
CA GLU A 754 -22.56 -34.02 10.12
C GLU A 754 -22.75 -34.08 8.60
N GLU A 755 -23.77 -33.40 8.05
CA GLU A 755 -23.99 -33.35 6.60
C GLU A 755 -22.85 -32.67 5.85
N ASN A 756 -22.28 -31.59 6.38
CA ASN A 756 -21.07 -30.97 5.82
C ASN A 756 -19.89 -31.96 5.77
N VAL A 757 -19.72 -32.78 6.81
CA VAL A 757 -18.70 -33.86 6.83
C VAL A 757 -19.03 -34.94 5.79
N ILE A 758 -20.30 -35.34 5.67
CA ILE A 758 -20.75 -36.33 4.69
C ILE A 758 -20.50 -35.83 3.26
N ILE A 759 -20.92 -34.59 2.94
CA ILE A 759 -20.69 -33.96 1.64
C ILE A 759 -19.21 -33.92 1.33
N TYR A 760 -18.41 -33.44 2.28
CA TYR A 760 -16.99 -33.30 2.06
C TYR A 760 -16.30 -34.64 1.79
N ALA A 761 -16.57 -35.66 2.61
CA ALA A 761 -16.02 -37.00 2.42
C ALA A 761 -16.56 -37.69 1.16
N GLY A 762 -17.84 -37.48 0.83
CA GLY A 762 -18.54 -38.04 -0.32
C GLY A 762 -18.01 -37.50 -1.64
N VAL A 763 -18.06 -36.17 -1.82
CA VAL A 763 -17.51 -35.49 -3.00
C VAL A 763 -16.02 -35.81 -3.15
N SER A 764 -15.24 -35.76 -2.07
CA SER A 764 -13.81 -36.10 -2.11
C SER A 764 -13.55 -37.53 -2.54
N SER A 765 -14.45 -38.49 -2.26
CA SER A 765 -14.27 -39.89 -2.65
C SER A 765 -14.32 -40.12 -4.17
N HIS A 766 -14.98 -39.22 -4.91
CA HIS A 766 -14.96 -39.24 -6.38
C HIS A 766 -13.71 -38.56 -6.94
N VAL A 767 -13.09 -37.62 -6.23
CA VAL A 767 -11.78 -37.06 -6.60
C VAL A 767 -10.67 -38.07 -6.29
N ALA A 768 -10.67 -38.66 -5.10
CA ALA A 768 -9.68 -39.63 -4.65
C ALA A 768 -10.31 -40.63 -3.67
N SER A 769 -10.24 -41.92 -4.02
CA SER A 769 -10.99 -42.99 -3.35
C SER A 769 -10.46 -43.36 -1.96
N VAL A 770 -9.20 -43.06 -1.64
CA VAL A 770 -8.57 -43.46 -0.38
C VAL A 770 -8.32 -42.24 0.51
N ARG A 771 -8.77 -42.32 1.78
CA ARG A 771 -8.46 -41.33 2.82
C ARG A 771 -7.27 -41.77 3.67
N GLY A 772 -6.38 -40.84 3.99
CA GLY A 772 -5.18 -41.07 4.79
C GLY A 772 -5.41 -40.85 6.28
N ARG A 773 -4.80 -41.70 7.11
CA ARG A 773 -4.72 -41.59 8.56
C ARG A 773 -3.94 -40.34 8.95
N GLN A 774 -4.62 -39.42 9.63
CA GLN A 774 -4.02 -38.24 10.23
C GLN A 774 -3.72 -38.47 11.70
N ASP A 775 -4.53 -39.20 12.47
CA ASP A 775 -4.20 -39.63 13.84
C ASP A 775 -4.48 -41.12 14.03
N HIS A 776 -3.81 -41.73 14.99
CA HIS A 776 -3.91 -43.15 15.35
C HIS A 776 -4.74 -43.38 16.64
N GLN A 777 -5.18 -42.29 17.27
CA GLN A 777 -6.02 -42.32 18.45
C GLN A 777 -7.08 -41.22 18.39
N PHE A 778 -8.26 -41.50 18.95
CA PHE A 778 -9.33 -40.53 19.16
C PHE A 778 -10.00 -40.81 20.50
N ASN A 779 -10.14 -39.79 21.35
CA ASN A 779 -10.69 -39.92 22.70
C ASN A 779 -10.04 -41.03 23.58
N GLY A 780 -8.75 -41.30 23.37
CA GLY A 780 -7.99 -42.30 24.12
C GLY A 780 -8.10 -43.74 23.60
N GLU A 781 -8.88 -43.97 22.54
CA GLU A 781 -9.01 -45.27 21.88
C GLU A 781 -8.20 -45.30 20.58
N THR A 782 -7.81 -46.50 20.13
CA THR A 782 -7.12 -46.68 18.85
C THR A 782 -8.11 -46.42 17.71
N ALA A 783 -7.78 -45.50 16.81
CA ALA A 783 -8.66 -45.08 15.73
C ALA A 783 -7.88 -44.56 14.52
N ASP A 784 -8.46 -44.65 13.34
CA ASP A 784 -7.91 -44.06 12.12
C ASP A 784 -8.60 -42.72 11.84
N VAL A 785 -8.11 -41.65 12.46
CA VAL A 785 -8.72 -40.33 12.25
C VAL A 785 -8.33 -39.81 10.88
N THR A 786 -9.29 -39.75 9.95
CA THR A 786 -9.03 -39.40 8.54
C THR A 786 -9.44 -37.97 8.18
N LEU A 787 -10.23 -37.30 9.04
CA LEU A 787 -10.62 -35.90 8.90
C LEU A 787 -10.11 -35.10 10.10
N THR A 788 -9.60 -33.89 9.86
CA THR A 788 -9.08 -33.01 10.92
C THR A 788 -9.57 -31.58 10.75
N HIS A 789 -9.83 -30.89 11.86
CA HIS A 789 -10.26 -29.50 11.89
C HIS A 789 -9.04 -28.57 11.92
N ILE A 790 -8.94 -27.64 10.98
CA ILE A 790 -7.88 -26.62 10.92
C ILE A 790 -8.49 -25.27 11.32
N LYS A 791 -8.26 -24.88 12.57
CA LYS A 791 -8.74 -23.63 13.17
C LYS A 791 -7.86 -23.24 14.36
N ASP A 792 -7.96 -21.99 14.83
CA ASP A 792 -7.30 -21.58 16.06
C ASP A 792 -7.88 -22.34 17.27
N LEU A 793 -7.02 -23.09 17.97
CA LEU A 793 -7.35 -23.85 19.19
C LEU A 793 -6.79 -23.21 20.45
N THR A 794 -6.04 -22.09 20.33
CA THR A 794 -5.40 -21.42 21.47
C THR A 794 -6.40 -20.92 22.49
N TRP A 795 -7.62 -20.58 22.06
CA TRP A 795 -8.69 -20.08 22.94
C TRP A 795 -9.32 -21.18 23.79
N SER A 796 -9.41 -22.41 23.27
CA SER A 796 -10.08 -23.51 23.96
C SER A 796 -9.13 -24.35 24.82
N HIS A 797 -7.84 -24.38 24.50
CA HIS A 797 -6.87 -25.26 25.16
C HIS A 797 -5.62 -24.53 25.70
N GLY A 798 -5.46 -23.24 25.42
CA GLY A 798 -4.32 -22.42 25.86
C GLY A 798 -3.04 -22.62 25.02
N ASN A 799 -2.17 -21.60 24.96
CA ASN A 799 -0.98 -21.58 24.10
C ASN A 799 0.06 -22.67 24.42
N LYS A 800 0.09 -23.20 25.65
CA LYS A 800 1.15 -24.10 26.13
C LYS A 800 1.08 -25.53 25.55
N LEU A 801 0.02 -25.86 24.82
CA LEU A 801 -0.23 -27.20 24.27
C LEU A 801 -0.18 -27.25 22.74
N ILE A 802 0.02 -26.11 22.06
CA ILE A 802 -0.11 -26.02 20.60
C ILE A 802 1.26 -25.86 19.95
N GLY A 803 1.70 -26.91 19.25
CA GLY A 803 2.98 -26.95 18.53
C GLY A 803 2.87 -26.90 17.01
N SER A 804 1.68 -26.67 16.45
CA SER A 804 1.50 -26.58 15.00
C SER A 804 0.86 -25.25 14.60
N PRO A 805 1.45 -24.53 13.62
CA PRO A 805 0.93 -23.25 13.12
C PRO A 805 -0.47 -23.35 12.51
N ALA A 806 -0.86 -24.56 12.07
CA ALA A 806 -2.18 -24.86 11.55
C ALA A 806 -3.30 -24.64 12.59
N TYR A 807 -2.98 -24.72 13.89
CA TYR A 807 -3.93 -24.54 14.99
C TYR A 807 -3.80 -23.19 15.71
N THR A 808 -3.15 -22.22 15.06
CA THR A 808 -2.92 -20.87 15.57
C THR A 808 -3.31 -19.83 14.51
N THR A 809 -3.44 -18.57 14.93
CA THR A 809 -3.63 -17.40 14.06
C THR A 809 -2.37 -16.91 13.35
N ASP A 810 -1.19 -17.42 13.74
CA ASP A 810 0.11 -17.03 13.18
C ASP A 810 0.25 -17.41 11.69
N LYS A 811 1.24 -16.91 10.96
CA LYS A 811 1.46 -17.30 9.57
C LYS A 811 1.90 -18.77 9.47
N GLN A 812 1.40 -19.48 8.46
CA GLN A 812 1.89 -20.82 8.12
C GLN A 812 2.75 -20.69 6.86
N VAL A 813 4.07 -20.80 7.04
CA VAL A 813 5.05 -20.62 5.96
C VAL A 813 4.89 -21.71 4.89
N PHE A 814 5.42 -21.48 3.68
CA PHE A 814 5.43 -22.50 2.63
C PHE A 814 5.96 -23.82 3.15
N HIS A 815 5.19 -24.87 2.90
CA HIS A 815 5.48 -26.24 3.27
C HIS A 815 4.70 -27.19 2.35
N THR A 816 4.96 -28.47 2.49
CA THR A 816 4.08 -29.58 2.11
C THR A 816 3.62 -30.31 3.36
N ASP A 817 2.44 -30.91 3.31
CA ASP A 817 1.97 -31.87 4.30
C ASP A 817 2.51 -33.28 3.95
N ARG A 818 1.98 -34.33 4.60
CA ARG A 818 2.27 -35.72 4.22
C ARG A 818 1.14 -36.27 3.34
N GLY A 819 1.49 -37.17 2.42
CA GLY A 819 0.54 -37.85 1.53
C GLY A 819 0.46 -37.20 0.14
N ASP A 820 -0.40 -37.75 -0.72
CA ASP A 820 -0.44 -37.38 -2.14
C ASP A 820 -1.22 -36.09 -2.38
N ILE A 821 -2.42 -36.02 -1.81
CA ILE A 821 -3.36 -34.92 -2.02
C ILE A 821 -3.76 -34.33 -0.68
N VAL A 822 -3.67 -33.01 -0.58
CA VAL A 822 -4.24 -32.25 0.54
C VAL A 822 -5.52 -31.61 0.05
N SER A 823 -6.60 -31.86 0.77
CA SER A 823 -7.88 -31.19 0.53
C SER A 823 -8.27 -30.35 1.73
N LEU A 824 -8.80 -29.16 1.49
CA LEU A 824 -9.32 -28.23 2.49
C LEU A 824 -10.76 -27.84 2.14
N PHE A 825 -11.68 -27.93 3.10
CA PHE A 825 -13.06 -27.47 2.95
C PHE A 825 -13.34 -26.32 3.92
N ALA A 826 -13.74 -25.17 3.39
CA ALA A 826 -13.99 -23.97 4.17
C ALA A 826 -15.39 -23.92 4.77
N LEU A 827 -15.53 -24.34 6.03
CA LEU A 827 -16.78 -24.14 6.78
C LEU A 827 -16.96 -22.67 7.16
N GLU A 828 -15.86 -21.97 7.44
CA GLU A 828 -15.87 -20.52 7.65
C GLU A 828 -14.47 -19.92 7.37
N THR A 829 -14.46 -18.66 6.98
CA THR A 829 -13.27 -17.84 6.71
C THR A 829 -12.90 -16.99 7.93
N SER A 830 -11.64 -16.54 8.00
CA SER A 830 -11.21 -15.56 9.01
C SER A 830 -11.93 -14.22 8.86
N ALA A 831 -11.94 -13.42 9.93
CA ALA A 831 -12.45 -12.04 9.86
C ALA A 831 -11.54 -11.15 8.98
N SER A 832 -10.22 -11.35 9.06
CA SER A 832 -9.24 -10.75 8.13
C SER A 832 -7.96 -11.59 8.04
N GLY A 833 -7.22 -11.47 6.92
CA GLY A 833 -6.02 -12.28 6.66
C GLY A 833 -6.34 -13.74 6.30
N GLY A 834 -5.34 -14.62 6.34
CA GLY A 834 -5.53 -16.07 6.19
C GLY A 834 -5.69 -16.59 4.76
N ALA A 835 -5.23 -15.82 3.76
CA ALA A 835 -5.24 -16.22 2.36
C ALA A 835 -4.48 -17.54 2.15
N SER A 836 -5.06 -18.45 1.36
CA SER A 836 -4.42 -19.70 0.94
C SER A 836 -3.53 -19.42 -0.27
N LYS A 837 -2.23 -19.72 -0.14
CA LYS A 837 -1.18 -19.46 -1.12
C LYS A 837 -0.65 -20.77 -1.66
N LEU A 838 -0.52 -20.90 -2.98
CA LEU A 838 0.01 -22.09 -3.66
C LEU A 838 1.15 -21.72 -4.58
N ALA A 839 2.22 -22.52 -4.63
CA ALA A 839 3.35 -22.32 -5.53
C ALA A 839 3.83 -23.65 -6.14
N SER A 840 4.17 -23.65 -7.42
CA SER A 840 4.72 -24.83 -8.08
C SER A 840 6.13 -25.15 -7.57
N THR A 841 6.32 -26.37 -7.06
CA THR A 841 7.66 -26.87 -6.68
C THR A 841 8.55 -27.07 -7.90
N TRP A 842 7.98 -27.33 -9.08
CA TRP A 842 8.75 -27.52 -10.32
C TRP A 842 9.30 -26.19 -10.84
N ARG A 843 8.51 -25.11 -10.74
CA ARG A 843 8.97 -23.75 -11.06
C ARG A 843 10.07 -23.30 -10.10
N VAL A 844 9.90 -23.57 -8.80
CA VAL A 844 10.90 -23.29 -7.77
C VAL A 844 12.20 -24.07 -8.05
N TYR A 845 12.10 -25.37 -8.32
CA TYR A 845 13.27 -26.19 -8.67
C TYR A 845 14.01 -25.64 -9.88
N ASN A 846 13.30 -25.30 -10.95
CA ASN A 846 13.92 -24.74 -12.16
C ASN A 846 14.68 -23.44 -11.87
N GLU A 847 14.15 -22.59 -10.99
CA GLU A 847 14.87 -21.38 -10.58
C GLU A 847 16.16 -21.72 -9.83
N ILE A 848 16.10 -22.64 -8.87
CA ILE A 848 17.27 -23.06 -8.08
C ILE A 848 18.31 -23.74 -8.97
N ALA A 849 17.89 -24.61 -9.90
CA ALA A 849 18.78 -25.31 -10.81
C ALA A 849 19.61 -24.37 -11.68
N VAL A 850 19.02 -23.24 -12.09
CA VAL A 850 19.69 -22.21 -12.89
C VAL A 850 20.53 -21.27 -12.02
N THR A 851 19.99 -20.81 -10.90
CA THR A 851 20.58 -19.70 -10.13
C THR A 851 21.49 -20.14 -8.99
N ARG A 852 21.19 -21.28 -8.35
CA ARG A 852 21.85 -21.80 -7.14
C ARG A 852 21.93 -23.34 -7.15
N PRO A 853 22.61 -23.95 -8.13
CA PRO A 853 22.73 -25.41 -8.23
C PRO A 853 23.35 -26.06 -6.98
N ASP A 854 24.20 -25.34 -6.24
CA ASP A 854 24.76 -25.75 -4.96
C ASP A 854 23.68 -26.05 -3.89
N LEU A 855 22.55 -25.35 -3.94
CA LEU A 855 21.43 -25.62 -3.03
C LEU A 855 20.70 -26.91 -3.40
N ILE A 856 20.75 -27.37 -4.66
CA ILE A 856 20.22 -28.69 -5.02
C ILE A 856 21.09 -29.80 -4.44
N HIS A 857 22.42 -29.63 -4.40
CA HIS A 857 23.30 -30.53 -3.65
C HIS A 857 22.90 -30.56 -2.18
N THR A 858 22.76 -29.39 -1.56
CA THR A 858 22.38 -29.27 -0.14
C THR A 858 21.02 -29.92 0.15
N LEU A 859 20.02 -29.69 -0.70
CA LEU A 859 18.68 -30.27 -0.58
C LEU A 859 18.65 -31.79 -0.82
N SER A 860 19.69 -32.35 -1.46
CA SER A 860 19.83 -33.79 -1.71
C SER A 860 20.55 -34.57 -0.60
N GLU A 861 21.08 -33.87 0.40
CA GLU A 861 21.74 -34.48 1.54
C GLU A 861 20.76 -35.17 2.50
N ASN A 862 21.27 -35.99 3.42
CA ASN A 862 20.48 -36.51 4.52
C ASN A 862 20.44 -35.48 5.67
N TRP A 863 19.25 -34.98 5.98
CA TRP A 863 19.05 -34.00 7.06
C TRP A 863 18.56 -34.67 8.34
N GLN A 864 19.00 -34.15 9.49
CA GLN A 864 18.49 -34.57 10.80
C GLN A 864 17.34 -33.66 11.25
N MET A 865 16.21 -34.26 11.62
CA MET A 865 14.95 -33.57 11.92
C MET A 865 14.32 -34.07 13.24
N GLU A 866 13.44 -33.26 13.83
CA GLU A 866 12.91 -33.45 15.19
C GLU A 866 12.07 -34.71 15.43
N ILE A 867 11.51 -35.30 14.38
CA ILE A 867 10.70 -36.50 14.51
C ILE A 867 11.61 -37.73 14.40
N TYR A 868 11.79 -38.47 15.51
CA TYR A 868 12.35 -39.83 15.53
C TYR A 868 11.40 -40.80 14.79
N ILE A 869 11.44 -40.75 13.47
CA ILE A 869 11.01 -41.82 12.60
C ILE A 869 12.20 -42.05 11.66
N PRO A 870 12.80 -43.25 11.62
CA PRO A 870 13.85 -43.53 10.65
C PRO A 870 13.24 -43.40 9.24
N LEU A 871 13.60 -42.33 8.54
CA LEU A 871 13.39 -42.13 7.12
C LEU A 871 14.72 -42.42 6.43
N PRO A 872 14.85 -43.54 5.70
CA PRO A 872 16.01 -43.74 4.85
C PRO A 872 15.85 -42.85 3.60
N GLY A 873 16.67 -41.80 3.50
CA GLY A 873 16.93 -41.06 2.26
C GLY A 873 15.92 -39.96 1.93
N HIS A 874 16.24 -38.73 2.32
CA HIS A 874 15.68 -37.56 1.63
C HIS A 874 16.40 -37.47 0.28
N GLY A 875 15.79 -38.05 -0.74
CA GLY A 875 16.31 -38.02 -2.10
C GLY A 875 15.30 -37.35 -2.99
N PHE A 876 15.74 -36.29 -3.69
CA PHE A 876 15.22 -35.98 -5.01
C PHE A 876 15.19 -37.28 -5.82
N HIS A 877 14.00 -37.83 -6.05
CA HIS A 877 13.84 -39.05 -6.82
C HIS A 877 13.55 -38.69 -8.28
N THR A 878 14.50 -39.05 -9.14
CA THR A 878 14.71 -38.52 -10.50
C THR A 878 13.83 -39.17 -11.57
N ARG A 879 12.66 -39.68 -11.20
CA ARG A 879 11.61 -40.08 -12.16
C ARG A 879 10.27 -39.38 -11.97
N ALA A 880 10.06 -38.72 -10.83
CA ALA A 880 8.98 -37.75 -10.62
C ALA A 880 9.51 -36.75 -9.59
N SER A 881 9.92 -35.57 -10.04
CA SER A 881 10.62 -34.60 -9.18
C SER A 881 9.67 -34.11 -8.08
N ARG A 882 9.90 -34.61 -6.86
CA ARG A 882 9.13 -34.28 -5.65
C ARG A 882 10.00 -33.47 -4.72
N LEU A 883 9.39 -32.47 -4.11
CA LEU A 883 10.05 -31.60 -3.14
C LEU A 883 9.14 -31.44 -1.93
N GLU A 884 9.35 -32.29 -0.93
CA GLU A 884 8.63 -32.22 0.33
C GLU A 884 9.44 -31.43 1.35
N TYR A 885 8.80 -30.45 2.00
CA TYR A 885 9.49 -29.48 2.84
C TYR A 885 8.57 -28.98 3.95
N ALA A 886 9.05 -28.97 5.19
CA ALA A 886 8.37 -28.28 6.29
C ALA A 886 9.39 -27.73 7.29
N ARG A 887 9.57 -26.41 7.28
CA ARG A 887 10.56 -25.69 8.10
C ARG A 887 10.53 -26.04 9.59
N ARG A 888 9.33 -26.19 10.18
CA ARG A 888 9.14 -26.41 11.62
C ARG A 888 9.97 -27.57 12.18
N TYR A 889 10.24 -28.60 11.40
CA TYR A 889 11.02 -29.76 11.86
C TYR A 889 12.52 -29.47 12.06
N PHE A 890 12.97 -28.31 11.57
CA PHE A 890 14.36 -27.87 11.64
C PHE A 890 14.56 -26.67 12.56
N VAL A 891 13.51 -26.04 13.06
CA VAL A 891 13.63 -24.82 13.88
C VAL A 891 12.65 -24.75 15.05
N GLY A 892 11.74 -25.74 15.16
CA GLY A 892 10.65 -25.73 16.13
C GLY A 892 9.52 -24.76 15.76
N PHE A 893 8.44 -24.80 16.55
CA PHE A 893 7.36 -23.80 16.51
C PHE A 893 6.51 -23.86 17.80
N GLY A 894 6.22 -22.70 18.39
CA GLY A 894 5.29 -22.60 19.53
C GLY A 894 5.69 -23.50 20.71
N ALA A 895 4.77 -24.35 21.16
CA ALA A 895 5.01 -25.26 22.27
C ALA A 895 5.91 -26.48 21.94
N LEU A 896 6.38 -26.60 20.69
CA LEU A 896 7.31 -27.64 20.24
C LEU A 896 8.64 -26.99 19.80
N PRO A 897 9.52 -26.60 20.75
CA PRO A 897 10.87 -26.11 20.47
C PRO A 897 11.73 -27.23 19.89
N ARG A 898 12.71 -26.92 19.03
CA ARG A 898 13.63 -27.94 18.49
C ARG A 898 14.37 -28.67 19.62
N ASN A 899 14.31 -29.99 19.62
CA ASN A 899 15.05 -30.83 20.56
C ASN A 899 16.56 -30.55 20.47
N PRO A 900 17.20 -30.09 21.57
CA PRO A 900 18.62 -29.74 21.56
C PRO A 900 19.56 -30.95 21.44
N ALA A 901 19.06 -32.18 21.61
CA ALA A 901 19.83 -33.41 21.38
C ALA A 901 20.05 -33.73 19.90
N ILE A 902 19.35 -33.03 19.00
CA ILE A 902 19.51 -33.21 17.55
C ILE A 902 20.52 -32.18 17.07
N PRO A 903 21.60 -32.61 16.38
CA PRO A 903 22.60 -31.73 15.79
C PRO A 903 21.99 -30.53 15.04
N PRO A 904 22.62 -29.35 15.12
CA PRO A 904 22.17 -28.18 14.39
C PRO A 904 22.23 -28.38 12.87
N ILE A 905 21.40 -27.66 12.13
CA ILE A 905 21.53 -27.63 10.66
C ILE A 905 22.73 -26.77 10.25
N THR A 906 23.24 -26.97 9.05
CA THR A 906 24.34 -26.13 8.52
C THR A 906 23.83 -24.80 7.98
N GLU A 907 24.72 -23.83 7.75
CA GLU A 907 24.37 -22.58 7.06
C GLU A 907 23.83 -22.85 5.64
N ALA A 908 24.39 -23.81 4.90
CA ALA A 908 23.87 -24.20 3.60
C ALA A 908 22.41 -24.68 3.69
N GLN A 909 22.12 -25.51 4.69
CA GLN A 909 20.80 -26.02 4.96
C GLN A 909 19.83 -24.89 5.36
N ALA A 910 20.24 -23.98 6.24
CA ALA A 910 19.45 -22.81 6.60
C ALA A 910 19.10 -21.96 5.36
N GLU A 911 20.08 -21.73 4.48
CA GLU A 911 19.89 -20.99 3.23
C GLU A 911 18.93 -21.69 2.27
N ALA A 912 19.01 -23.02 2.16
CA ALA A 912 18.11 -23.81 1.34
C ALA A 912 16.65 -23.70 1.83
N LEU A 913 16.41 -23.75 3.15
CA LEU A 913 15.07 -23.58 3.73
C LEU A 913 14.48 -22.18 3.45
N ASP A 914 15.31 -21.12 3.51
CA ASP A 914 14.88 -19.76 3.16
C ASP A 914 14.64 -19.61 1.66
N THR A 915 15.51 -20.17 0.81
CA THR A 915 15.37 -20.12 -0.64
C THR A 915 14.07 -20.78 -1.12
N LEU A 916 13.75 -21.98 -0.58
CA LEU A 916 12.47 -22.64 -0.87
C LEU A 916 11.27 -21.78 -0.50
N HIS A 917 11.35 -21.06 0.63
CA HIS A 917 10.28 -20.20 1.09
C HIS A 917 10.10 -18.97 0.20
N TYR A 918 11.17 -18.22 -0.06
CA TYR A 918 11.09 -16.96 -0.79
C TYR A 918 10.82 -17.15 -2.28
N LEU A 919 11.30 -18.23 -2.89
CA LEU A 919 10.86 -18.61 -4.25
C LEU A 919 9.42 -19.07 -4.27
N GLY A 920 8.96 -19.75 -3.21
CA GLY A 920 7.54 -20.04 -3.00
C GLY A 920 6.70 -18.75 -2.97
N GLU A 921 7.11 -17.74 -2.18
CA GLU A 921 6.44 -16.43 -2.12
C GLU A 921 6.42 -15.73 -3.48
N ARG A 922 7.55 -15.73 -4.20
CA ARG A 922 7.68 -15.08 -5.51
C ARG A 922 6.76 -15.69 -6.57
N PHE A 923 6.65 -17.02 -6.62
CA PHE A 923 5.91 -17.72 -7.68
C PHE A 923 4.50 -18.14 -7.26
N CYS A 924 3.96 -17.62 -6.15
CA CYS A 924 2.67 -18.08 -5.64
C CYS A 924 1.44 -17.44 -6.30
N VAL A 925 0.35 -18.20 -6.30
CA VAL A 925 -1.01 -17.74 -6.61
C VAL A 925 -1.90 -17.82 -5.37
N ASN A 926 -2.83 -16.88 -5.24
CA ASN A 926 -3.86 -16.87 -4.19
C ASN A 926 -5.18 -17.42 -4.75
N THR A 927 -5.77 -18.43 -4.10
CA THR A 927 -7.00 -19.06 -4.61
C THR A 927 -8.29 -18.31 -4.25
N ASN A 928 -8.21 -17.19 -3.52
CA ASN A 928 -9.36 -16.43 -3.03
C ASN A 928 -10.41 -17.32 -2.35
N PHE A 929 -9.94 -18.18 -1.43
CA PHE A 929 -10.71 -19.24 -0.80
C PHE A 929 -11.91 -18.69 0.02
N GLN A 930 -13.12 -19.08 -0.35
CA GLN A 930 -14.39 -18.59 0.21
C GLN A 930 -15.06 -19.62 1.11
N LYS A 931 -16.01 -19.18 1.94
CA LYS A 931 -16.89 -20.08 2.68
C LYS A 931 -17.64 -20.98 1.68
N GLY A 932 -17.59 -22.30 1.90
CA GLY A 932 -18.14 -23.31 1.00
C GLY A 932 -17.18 -23.84 -0.07
N ASP A 933 -16.00 -23.24 -0.25
CA ASP A 933 -15.04 -23.75 -1.22
C ASP A 933 -14.36 -25.04 -0.70
N ILE A 934 -14.13 -26.00 -1.60
CA ILE A 934 -13.25 -27.16 -1.37
C ILE A 934 -12.03 -27.05 -2.29
N GLN A 935 -10.85 -26.90 -1.71
CA GLN A 935 -9.57 -26.81 -2.43
C GLN A 935 -8.86 -28.15 -2.40
N TYR A 936 -8.43 -28.66 -3.56
CA TYR A 936 -7.60 -29.84 -3.71
C TYR A 936 -6.23 -29.47 -4.27
N ILE A 937 -5.18 -30.03 -3.69
CA ILE A 937 -3.79 -29.72 -4.02
C ILE A 937 -3.02 -31.03 -4.15
N ASN A 938 -2.26 -31.19 -5.25
CA ASN A 938 -1.25 -32.23 -5.36
C ASN A 938 -0.07 -31.85 -4.46
N ASN A 939 -0.05 -32.43 -3.25
CA ASN A 939 0.90 -32.12 -2.19
C ASN A 939 2.35 -32.49 -2.54
N LEU A 940 2.55 -33.33 -3.57
CA LEU A 940 3.86 -33.73 -4.05
C LEU A 940 4.48 -32.74 -5.05
N ALA A 941 3.67 -31.83 -5.59
CA ALA A 941 4.08 -30.91 -6.65
C ALA A 941 3.85 -29.43 -6.30
N ILE A 942 3.02 -29.13 -5.29
CA ILE A 942 2.63 -27.77 -4.93
C ILE A 942 2.99 -27.47 -3.49
N PHE A 943 3.78 -26.43 -3.28
CA PHE A 943 3.93 -25.83 -1.96
C PHE A 943 2.67 -25.06 -1.59
N HIS A 944 2.27 -25.15 -0.33
CA HIS A 944 1.15 -24.39 0.20
C HIS A 944 1.53 -23.61 1.46
N ALA A 945 0.95 -22.42 1.60
CA ALA A 945 1.13 -21.51 2.72
C ALA A 945 -0.18 -20.82 3.08
N ARG A 946 -0.19 -20.18 4.24
CA ARG A 946 -1.30 -19.35 4.69
C ARG A 946 -0.77 -18.11 5.40
N ASP A 947 -1.31 -16.96 5.05
CA ASP A 947 -1.03 -15.73 5.80
C ASP A 947 -1.49 -15.84 7.26
N GLY A 948 -0.90 -15.00 8.12
CA GLY A 948 -1.45 -14.75 9.45
C GLY A 948 -2.89 -14.23 9.34
N PHE A 949 -3.72 -14.51 10.34
CA PHE A 949 -5.12 -14.11 10.31
C PHE A 949 -5.63 -13.66 11.66
N THR A 950 -6.77 -12.99 11.66
CA THR A 950 -7.49 -12.60 12.87
C THR A 950 -8.90 -13.16 12.82
N ASP A 951 -9.30 -13.78 13.92
CA ASP A 951 -10.64 -14.28 14.16
C ASP A 951 -11.38 -13.34 15.11
N THR A 952 -12.71 -13.26 14.98
CA THR A 952 -13.61 -12.64 15.95
C THR A 952 -14.50 -13.71 16.59
N PRO A 953 -15.18 -13.44 17.72
CA PRO A 953 -16.06 -14.44 18.35
C PRO A 953 -17.12 -15.02 17.40
N ASP A 954 -17.62 -14.20 16.48
CA ASP A 954 -18.66 -14.47 15.48
C ASP A 954 -18.15 -14.99 14.13
N LYS A 955 -16.89 -14.68 13.76
CA LYS A 955 -16.30 -15.11 12.50
C LYS A 955 -14.92 -15.69 12.72
N ARG A 956 -14.86 -17.02 12.76
CA ARG A 956 -13.64 -17.78 13.02
C ARG A 956 -13.31 -18.67 11.85
N ARG A 957 -12.08 -18.58 11.36
CA ARG A 957 -11.60 -19.48 10.32
C ARG A 957 -11.71 -20.92 10.80
N HIS A 958 -12.43 -21.74 10.05
CA HIS A 958 -12.61 -23.15 10.34
C HIS A 958 -12.62 -23.92 9.04
N LEU A 959 -11.55 -24.68 8.81
CA LEU A 959 -11.49 -25.61 7.68
C LEU A 959 -11.53 -27.07 8.16
N LEU A 960 -12.01 -27.96 7.30
CA LEU A 960 -11.80 -29.40 7.42
C LEU A 960 -10.70 -29.84 6.46
N ARG A 961 -9.81 -30.73 6.88
CA ARG A 961 -8.72 -31.27 6.05
C ARG A 961 -8.85 -32.76 5.87
N LEU A 962 -8.65 -33.22 4.64
CA LEU A 962 -8.41 -34.61 4.29
C LEU A 962 -7.01 -34.75 3.68
N TRP A 963 -6.34 -35.86 3.98
CA TRP A 963 -5.27 -36.39 3.16
C TRP A 963 -5.86 -37.49 2.30
N LEU A 964 -5.62 -37.43 0.99
CA LEU A 964 -6.25 -38.33 0.02
C LEU A 964 -5.20 -39.02 -0.85
N ARG A 965 -5.58 -40.14 -1.46
CA ARG A 965 -4.82 -40.83 -2.51
C ARG A 965 -5.79 -41.35 -3.56
N ASP A 966 -5.55 -40.98 -4.80
CA ASP A 966 -6.30 -41.47 -5.96
C ASP A 966 -5.56 -42.67 -6.55
N THR A 967 -6.05 -43.89 -6.32
CA THR A 967 -5.37 -45.11 -6.78
C THR A 967 -5.22 -45.21 -8.31
N GLU A 968 -6.02 -44.46 -9.08
CA GLU A 968 -5.94 -44.45 -10.54
C GLU A 968 -4.86 -43.51 -11.07
N ASN A 969 -4.65 -42.37 -10.40
CA ASN A 969 -3.75 -41.29 -10.87
C ASN A 969 -2.50 -41.09 -9.99
N ALA A 970 -2.43 -41.73 -8.82
CA ALA A 970 -1.36 -41.53 -7.86
C ALA A 970 0.01 -41.86 -8.47
N TRP A 971 0.96 -40.96 -8.25
CA TRP A 971 2.34 -41.17 -8.67
C TRP A 971 2.98 -42.31 -7.86
N GLU A 972 3.89 -43.06 -8.50
CA GLU A 972 4.60 -44.20 -7.88
C GLU A 972 5.31 -43.78 -6.59
N THR A 973 5.01 -44.40 -5.45
CA THR A 973 5.65 -44.03 -4.18
C THR A 973 7.11 -44.52 -4.16
N PRO A 974 8.11 -43.63 -4.00
CA PRO A 974 9.50 -44.05 -3.89
C PRO A 974 9.70 -45.01 -2.73
N ARG A 975 10.57 -46.02 -2.92
CA ARG A 975 10.86 -47.05 -1.91
C ARG A 975 11.25 -46.47 -0.55
N ALA A 976 11.95 -45.33 -0.54
CA ALA A 976 12.34 -44.58 0.67
C ALA A 976 11.14 -44.10 1.50
N LEU A 977 10.05 -43.71 0.83
CA LEU A 977 8.84 -43.16 1.45
C LEU A 977 7.77 -44.23 1.72
N GLN A 978 7.92 -45.45 1.18
CA GLN A 978 6.94 -46.52 1.33
C GLN A 978 6.53 -46.78 2.80
N PRO A 979 7.44 -46.83 3.79
CA PRO A 979 7.05 -47.04 5.18
C PRO A 979 6.15 -45.92 5.74
N GLN A 980 6.29 -44.69 5.23
CA GLN A 980 5.43 -43.57 5.64
C GLN A 980 4.08 -43.61 4.95
N TRP A 981 4.05 -43.93 3.66
CA TRP A 981 2.80 -44.13 2.91
C TRP A 981 1.99 -45.27 3.48
N ASP A 982 2.64 -46.38 3.87
CA ASP A 982 1.98 -47.49 4.56
C ASP A 982 1.34 -47.01 5.88
N ARG A 983 2.00 -46.14 6.65
CA ARG A 983 1.40 -45.57 7.88
C ARG A 983 0.19 -44.69 7.61
N LEU A 984 0.14 -44.00 6.46
CA LEU A 984 -0.97 -43.13 6.09
C LEU A 984 -2.15 -43.92 5.52
N TYR A 985 -1.90 -44.85 4.60
CA TYR A 985 -2.96 -45.43 3.76
C TYR A 985 -3.20 -46.92 3.99
N LYS A 986 -2.24 -47.66 4.57
CA LYS A 986 -2.39 -49.11 4.77
C LYS A 986 -3.19 -49.40 6.04
N ASN A 987 -4.03 -50.44 5.95
CA ASN A 987 -4.89 -50.91 7.03
C ASN A 987 -5.79 -49.82 7.62
N VAL A 988 -6.24 -48.86 6.79
CA VAL A 988 -7.26 -47.88 7.16
C VAL A 988 -8.63 -48.47 6.76
N THR A 989 -9.32 -49.09 7.71
CA THR A 989 -10.59 -49.82 7.45
C THR A 989 -11.80 -48.93 7.70
N VAL A 990 -12.97 -49.34 7.19
CA VAL A 990 -14.23 -48.59 7.37
C VAL A 990 -14.61 -48.48 8.84
N GLU A 991 -14.41 -49.55 9.61
CA GLU A 991 -14.80 -49.67 11.02
C GLU A 991 -13.92 -48.82 11.94
N ASN A 992 -12.65 -48.65 11.58
CA ASN A 992 -11.68 -47.88 12.38
C ASN A 992 -11.63 -46.40 12.00
N GLN A 993 -12.19 -46.03 10.85
CA GLN A 993 -12.17 -44.65 10.37
C GLN A 993 -13.05 -43.75 11.22
N VAL A 994 -12.43 -42.69 11.75
CA VAL A 994 -13.13 -41.64 12.50
C VAL A 994 -13.06 -40.33 11.73
N LEU A 995 -14.24 -39.72 11.53
CA LEU A 995 -14.41 -38.38 11.00
C LEU A 995 -15.02 -37.51 12.10
N PRO A 996 -14.20 -36.89 12.96
CA PRO A 996 -14.69 -36.11 14.09
C PRO A 996 -15.61 -34.99 13.61
N LEU A 997 -16.72 -34.79 14.31
CA LEU A 997 -17.61 -33.66 14.06
C LEU A 997 -17.11 -32.40 14.77
N GLU A 998 -16.34 -32.54 15.85
CA GLU A 998 -15.81 -31.43 16.64
C GLU A 998 -14.28 -31.36 16.57
N PRO A 999 -13.71 -30.15 16.67
CA PRO A 999 -12.27 -29.98 16.72
C PRO A 999 -11.67 -30.62 17.98
N TYR A 1000 -10.56 -31.35 17.80
CA TYR A 1000 -9.79 -31.94 18.89
C TYR A 1000 -8.29 -31.71 18.64
N ILE A 1001 -7.48 -31.80 19.70
CA ILE A 1001 -6.02 -31.74 19.59
C ILE A 1001 -5.50 -33.13 19.23
N ARG A 1002 -4.84 -33.21 18.07
CA ARG A 1002 -4.15 -34.42 17.59
C ARG A 1002 -3.09 -34.88 18.60
N SER A 1003 -2.96 -36.19 18.81
CA SER A 1003 -1.98 -36.80 19.73
C SER A 1003 -0.55 -36.29 19.48
N SER A 1004 -0.15 -36.20 18.22
CA SER A 1004 1.18 -35.72 17.80
C SER A 1004 1.37 -34.20 17.92
N ALA A 1005 0.32 -33.43 18.20
CA ALA A 1005 0.38 -31.99 18.39
C ALA A 1005 0.51 -31.60 19.88
N GLY A 1006 0.25 -32.54 20.80
CA GLY A 1006 0.12 -32.28 22.23
C GLY A 1006 0.94 -33.19 23.16
N HIS A 1007 1.95 -33.93 22.70
CA HIS A 1007 2.72 -34.82 23.58
C HIS A 1007 4.15 -34.37 23.88
N ARG A 1008 4.33 -33.91 25.13
CA ARG A 1008 5.44 -34.35 25.98
C ARG A 1008 5.30 -35.86 26.19
N SER A 1009 5.99 -36.68 25.42
CA SER A 1009 6.32 -38.04 25.86
C SER A 1009 7.78 -38.04 26.34
N ARG A 1010 7.98 -38.59 27.53
CA ARG A 1010 9.22 -38.71 28.29
C ARG A 1010 10.45 -39.09 27.48
#